data_AF-A0A6H5H1A3-F1
#
_entry.id   AF-A0A6H5H1A3-F1
#
_cell.length_a   1.000
_cell.length_b   1.000
_cell.length_c   1.000
_cell.angle_alpha   90.00
_cell.angle_beta   90.00
_cell.angle_gamma   90.00
#
_symmetry.space_group_name_H-M   'P 1'
#
loop_
_entity.id
_entity.type
_entity.pdbx_description
1 polymer ?
#
loop_
_entity_poly.entity_id
_entity_poly.type
_entity_poly.pdbx_seq_one_letter_code
_entity_poly.pdbx_strand_id
1 'polypeptide(L)'
;MSPFFIPQSFLFLFRCKHRWKIGPSVIVTWFCLAAVFLEEVSSVSVGPTALALNAPGQPLPPVKCNDLKCYNGDCVNGTCICHDGWRGPSCQWCTGKVNSLRADLPRFGHSAVTFSNSLYIYGGFDGQMLNDLLKYTAGTCYNGSLYTKCLHERPGMKCLWERETGKCVSIYEIKKDIIRQPELDMDEEYYMKCLEGGRSSVMANIVACSQLSNCNSCVHTSLGCGWCPQSNSCMHDHVCKAPVESGGFTSFRAITSATECPPDDVSSCKAHHSCQTCTVHPDCHWTSLDQCTSNTTALDSPEATIVTTCGPSCSEWTSCLNCTQQECIWCHNEQRCVDKTAYTASFPYGQCREWSTQRQRCPLTPGESACQSHKWCSECRDAPECGWCDDGTGTGKGICLPGGNQPNLEQCPSNLWHFTHCPSCQCNGHSTCANNSSVCIQPCANLTQGEHCDTCMPGFYGSPVNGGNCTPCECNNHGTQCQPDTGKCYCTTKGIIGEHCEKCDTANHYQGDPTNNGSCFYDLTIDYQFTFNLSKKDDRHYTQINFKNSPPKPDIDADFSITCSVMAKMNITMKSVNQPEKPLFMNHNCSNFKARFYKNEYNFGAMDNVSLTTFYVYVYDFQPPLWIQISFSQYPKLNLQQFFITFSSCFLLLLLVAAVLWKIKQKYDLYRRRQRLFVEMEQMASRPFSQVLVEIEKRASAMNTPTSPTLKKKECPSPIALEPCDGNRAAVLSLLVRMPTGGGQYTPQGQSAGLAIASALVTLGNPRKVSIETVKGEVKGKSRKTVSSQHPDSCI
;
A
#
# COMPACT_ATOMS: atom_id res chain seq x y z
N MET A 1 10.33 -22.60 48.44
CA MET A 1 9.82 -21.33 47.89
C MET A 1 10.15 -21.28 46.40
N SER A 2 9.18 -20.91 45.58
CA SER A 2 9.26 -20.75 44.11
C SER A 2 9.94 -19.41 43.74
N PRO A 3 10.15 -19.05 42.45
CA PRO A 3 9.98 -19.82 41.20
C PRO A 3 11.23 -19.78 40.28
N PHE A 4 11.18 -20.39 39.10
CA PHE A 4 12.12 -20.13 37.99
C PHE A 4 11.37 -19.93 36.67
N PHE A 5 11.72 -18.86 35.94
CA PHE A 5 11.20 -18.52 34.61
C PHE A 5 12.12 -19.07 33.50
N ILE A 6 11.54 -19.29 32.32
CA ILE A 6 12.23 -19.78 31.11
C ILE A 6 12.51 -18.60 30.16
N PRO A 7 13.72 -18.50 29.57
CA PRO A 7 13.92 -17.77 28.33
C PRO A 7 14.12 -18.69 27.11
N GLN A 8 13.55 -18.29 25.97
CA GLN A 8 13.75 -18.94 24.66
C GLN A 8 15.09 -18.50 24.04
N SER A 9 15.77 -19.41 23.33
CA SER A 9 16.41 -19.19 22.01
C SER A 9 17.31 -20.35 21.62
N PHE A 10 17.12 -20.91 20.41
CA PHE A 10 18.17 -21.25 19.41
C PHE A 10 17.57 -22.16 18.32
N LEU A 11 17.49 -21.63 17.09
CA LEU A 11 17.13 -22.41 15.89
C LEU A 11 17.68 -21.71 14.64
N PHE A 12 18.19 -22.50 13.68
CA PHE A 12 18.93 -22.10 12.46
C PHE A 12 20.33 -21.49 12.73
N LEU A 13 21.41 -21.78 11.98
CA LEU A 13 21.64 -22.68 10.83
C LEU A 13 23.16 -22.88 10.64
N PHE A 14 23.63 -23.98 10.01
CA PHE A 14 24.47 -23.86 8.80
C PHE A 14 24.55 -25.18 7.99
N ARG A 15 24.96 -25.04 6.72
CA ARG A 15 24.91 -26.07 5.66
C ARG A 15 26.11 -25.91 4.71
N CYS A 16 26.90 -26.97 4.48
CA CYS A 16 27.86 -27.11 3.36
C CYS A 16 28.03 -28.62 3.06
N LYS A 17 27.85 -29.12 1.82
CA LYS A 17 28.79 -29.14 0.66
C LYS A 17 30.12 -29.86 0.98
N HIS A 18 30.65 -30.81 0.20
CA HIS A 18 30.50 -31.10 -1.24
C HIS A 18 30.90 -32.55 -1.66
N ARG A 19 30.91 -32.77 -3.00
CA ARG A 19 31.33 -33.95 -3.81
C ARG A 19 30.37 -35.17 -3.74
N TRP A 20 30.27 -36.05 -4.74
CA TRP A 20 30.86 -36.15 -6.10
C TRP A 20 29.75 -36.39 -7.18
N LYS A 21 30.11 -36.41 -8.47
CA LYS A 21 29.44 -37.18 -9.54
C LYS A 21 30.50 -38.05 -10.23
N ILE A 22 30.23 -39.35 -10.41
CA ILE A 22 30.94 -40.26 -11.32
C ILE A 22 29.86 -41.09 -12.05
N GLY A 23 30.09 -41.40 -13.33
CA GLY A 23 29.11 -42.07 -14.18
C GLY A 23 28.92 -43.57 -13.88
N PRO A 24 27.91 -44.22 -14.50
CA PRO A 24 27.56 -45.61 -14.21
C PRO A 24 28.50 -46.57 -14.94
N SER A 25 29.08 -47.53 -14.21
CA SER A 25 29.53 -48.78 -14.82
C SER A 25 29.92 -49.84 -13.79
N VAL A 26 29.72 -51.11 -14.17
CA VAL A 26 30.48 -52.30 -13.75
C VAL A 26 30.20 -52.90 -12.35
N ILE A 27 29.60 -54.11 -12.44
CA ILE A 27 29.73 -55.29 -11.56
C ILE A 27 28.95 -55.34 -10.23
N VAL A 28 28.30 -56.46 -9.84
CA VAL A 28 27.64 -57.58 -10.59
C VAL A 28 26.91 -58.46 -9.56
N THR A 29 25.68 -58.94 -9.87
CA THR A 29 24.98 -60.15 -9.32
C THR A 29 24.95 -60.42 -7.78
N TRP A 30 23.87 -60.90 -7.18
CA TRP A 30 23.36 -62.28 -7.37
C TRP A 30 21.84 -62.39 -7.14
N PHE A 31 21.19 -63.10 -8.07
CA PHE A 31 19.96 -63.91 -7.93
C PHE A 31 18.61 -63.25 -7.57
N CYS A 32 17.66 -63.31 -8.51
CA CYS A 32 16.64 -64.37 -8.46
C CYS A 32 16.06 -64.66 -9.86
N LEU A 33 15.61 -65.91 -10.08
CA LEU A 33 15.25 -66.49 -11.38
C LEU A 33 13.89 -67.20 -11.28
N ALA A 34 12.97 -66.92 -12.22
CA ALA A 34 11.83 -67.74 -12.73
C ALA A 34 10.81 -66.77 -13.38
N ALA A 35 10.65 -66.66 -14.71
CA ALA A 35 10.20 -67.64 -15.72
C ALA A 35 8.66 -67.89 -15.70
N VAL A 36 7.91 -67.95 -16.80
CA VAL A 36 8.01 -67.41 -18.20
C VAL A 36 6.67 -67.71 -18.94
N PHE A 37 6.21 -66.79 -19.80
CA PHE A 37 5.27 -66.89 -20.98
C PHE A 37 3.99 -67.76 -21.03
N LEU A 38 2.98 -67.23 -21.75
CA LEU A 38 2.29 -67.73 -22.99
C LEU A 38 0.90 -67.01 -23.07
N GLU A 39 0.25 -66.64 -24.20
CA GLU A 39 0.56 -66.67 -25.65
C GLU A 39 -0.34 -65.64 -26.43
N GLU A 40 -0.05 -65.46 -27.72
CA GLU A 40 -0.74 -64.91 -28.92
C GLU A 40 -2.31 -64.73 -29.01
N VAL A 41 -2.99 -64.10 -30.01
CA VAL A 41 -2.65 -63.45 -31.32
C VAL A 41 -3.73 -62.41 -31.80
N SER A 42 -3.41 -61.67 -32.87
CA SER A 42 -4.09 -60.55 -33.59
C SER A 42 -5.46 -60.76 -34.30
N SER A 43 -6.09 -59.64 -34.76
CA SER A 43 -6.88 -59.39 -36.02
C SER A 43 -8.29 -58.74 -35.84
N VAL A 44 -8.95 -58.01 -36.79
CA VAL A 44 -8.56 -56.91 -37.73
C VAL A 44 -9.81 -56.25 -38.38
N SER A 45 -9.89 -54.90 -38.46
CA SER A 45 -10.77 -54.05 -39.36
C SER A 45 -12.32 -54.19 -39.27
N VAL A 46 -13.22 -53.33 -39.82
CA VAL A 46 -13.23 -52.30 -40.91
C VAL A 46 -14.18 -51.12 -40.55
N GLY A 47 -14.02 -49.92 -41.15
CA GLY A 47 -14.99 -48.78 -41.11
C GLY A 47 -15.88 -48.70 -42.38
N PRO A 48 -16.12 -47.53 -43.04
CA PRO A 48 -16.20 -46.13 -42.57
C PRO A 48 -17.28 -45.26 -43.31
N THR A 49 -17.22 -43.90 -43.19
CA THR A 49 -17.70 -42.83 -44.15
C THR A 49 -19.22 -42.58 -44.39
N ALA A 50 -19.72 -41.39 -44.83
CA ALA A 50 -19.27 -39.96 -44.81
C ALA A 50 -20.35 -38.99 -45.42
N LEU A 51 -20.03 -37.67 -45.51
CA LEU A 51 -20.60 -36.59 -46.37
C LEU A 51 -21.84 -35.78 -45.89
N ALA A 52 -22.14 -34.55 -46.36
CA ALA A 52 -21.38 -33.28 -46.59
C ALA A 52 -22.28 -32.18 -47.25
N LEU A 53 -21.81 -30.90 -47.25
CA LEU A 53 -22.18 -29.72 -48.12
C LEU A 53 -22.92 -28.50 -47.49
N ASN A 54 -22.76 -27.31 -48.10
CA ASN A 54 -22.98 -25.97 -47.50
C ASN A 54 -23.19 -24.82 -48.55
N ALA A 55 -23.71 -23.64 -48.11
CA ALA A 55 -23.74 -22.29 -48.76
C ALA A 55 -24.75 -22.00 -49.94
N PRO A 56 -25.03 -20.72 -50.36
CA PRO A 56 -25.16 -19.39 -49.65
C PRO A 56 -26.38 -18.47 -50.10
N GLY A 57 -26.63 -17.30 -49.46
CA GLY A 57 -27.50 -16.20 -50.00
C GLY A 57 -28.02 -15.12 -49.00
N GLN A 58 -28.17 -13.84 -49.43
CA GLN A 58 -28.63 -12.63 -48.64
C GLN A 58 -30.16 -12.36 -48.77
N PRO A 59 -30.79 -11.26 -48.23
CA PRO A 59 -30.60 -10.40 -47.02
C PRO A 59 -31.88 -10.31 -46.11
N LEU A 60 -31.81 -9.86 -44.83
CA LEU A 60 -32.98 -9.76 -43.92
C LEU A 60 -32.96 -8.55 -42.91
N PRO A 61 -34.09 -8.20 -42.22
CA PRO A 61 -34.48 -6.81 -41.86
C PRO A 61 -34.31 -6.46 -40.34
N PRO A 62 -35.07 -5.55 -39.66
CA PRO A 62 -34.60 -4.88 -38.44
C PRO A 62 -34.40 -5.80 -37.24
N VAL A 63 -33.25 -5.64 -36.58
CA VAL A 63 -32.76 -6.49 -35.49
C VAL A 63 -33.41 -6.13 -34.15
N LYS A 64 -33.78 -7.14 -33.37
CA LYS A 64 -34.32 -7.02 -32.01
C LYS A 64 -33.21 -7.23 -30.96
N CYS A 65 -33.31 -6.68 -29.74
CA CYS A 65 -32.31 -6.83 -28.64
C CYS A 65 -32.23 -8.28 -28.06
N ASN A 66 -32.56 -9.32 -28.83
CA ASN A 66 -32.19 -10.69 -28.48
C ASN A 66 -30.79 -11.07 -29.01
N ASP A 67 -30.29 -10.38 -30.05
CA ASP A 67 -28.97 -10.67 -30.66
C ASP A 67 -27.87 -9.65 -30.31
N LEU A 68 -28.23 -8.53 -29.64
CA LEU A 68 -27.27 -7.60 -29.04
C LEU A 68 -27.56 -7.43 -27.55
N LYS A 69 -26.52 -7.23 -26.75
CA LYS A 69 -26.67 -6.98 -25.31
C LYS A 69 -27.09 -5.53 -25.08
N CYS A 70 -28.32 -5.33 -24.59
CA CYS A 70 -28.77 -4.06 -24.02
C CYS A 70 -27.78 -3.69 -22.87
N TYR A 71 -26.94 -2.64 -23.05
CA TYR A 71 -25.78 -2.40 -22.15
C TYR A 71 -26.16 -1.75 -20.81
N ASN A 72 -27.01 -0.73 -20.86
CA ASN A 72 -27.48 0.04 -19.70
C ASN A 72 -29.01 0.24 -19.79
N GLY A 73 -29.74 -0.87 -19.93
CA GLY A 73 -31.18 -0.87 -20.10
C GLY A 73 -31.74 -2.28 -20.28
N ASP A 74 -33.06 -2.39 -20.21
CA ASP A 74 -33.79 -3.65 -20.24
C ASP A 74 -34.28 -3.99 -21.66
N CYS A 75 -34.20 -5.26 -22.04
CA CYS A 75 -34.81 -5.74 -23.29
C CYS A 75 -36.31 -5.99 -23.06
N VAL A 76 -37.16 -5.13 -23.64
CA VAL A 76 -38.62 -5.26 -23.54
C VAL A 76 -39.21 -5.29 -24.94
N ASN A 77 -39.99 -6.33 -25.24
CA ASN A 77 -40.61 -6.56 -26.56
C ASN A 77 -39.62 -6.48 -27.74
N GLY A 78 -38.37 -6.91 -27.52
CA GLY A 78 -37.31 -6.90 -28.54
C GLY A 78 -36.67 -5.54 -28.80
N THR A 79 -36.96 -4.52 -28.00
CA THR A 79 -36.36 -3.18 -28.08
C THR A 79 -35.65 -2.84 -26.77
N CYS A 80 -34.55 -2.12 -26.82
CA CYS A 80 -33.83 -1.68 -25.63
C CYS A 80 -34.54 -0.50 -24.99
N ILE A 81 -35.04 -0.65 -23.76
CA ILE A 81 -35.52 0.46 -22.93
C ILE A 81 -34.37 0.88 -22.02
N CYS A 82 -33.80 2.05 -22.29
CA CYS A 82 -32.61 2.52 -21.58
C CYS A 82 -32.94 3.10 -20.21
N HIS A 83 -32.09 2.84 -19.21
CA HIS A 83 -32.21 3.49 -17.91
C HIS A 83 -31.94 5.00 -18.01
N ASP A 84 -32.45 5.79 -17.06
CA ASP A 84 -32.39 7.25 -17.10
C ASP A 84 -30.98 7.82 -17.28
N GLY A 85 -30.79 8.57 -18.37
CA GLY A 85 -29.51 9.14 -18.80
C GLY A 85 -28.84 8.40 -19.96
N TRP A 86 -29.40 7.27 -20.42
CA TRP A 86 -28.84 6.47 -21.52
C TRP A 86 -29.73 6.48 -22.77
N ARG A 87 -29.12 6.41 -23.95
CA ARG A 87 -29.78 6.36 -25.26
C ARG A 87 -29.03 5.49 -26.26
N GLY A 88 -29.69 5.20 -27.38
CA GLY A 88 -29.15 4.44 -28.51
C GLY A 88 -29.78 3.05 -28.65
N PRO A 89 -29.65 2.39 -29.82
CA PRO A 89 -30.30 1.11 -30.13
C PRO A 89 -29.76 -0.09 -29.34
N SER A 90 -28.85 0.13 -28.38
CA SER A 90 -28.43 -0.84 -27.35
C SER A 90 -28.11 -0.17 -26.01
N CYS A 91 -28.61 1.05 -25.78
CA CYS A 91 -28.33 1.86 -24.58
C CYS A 91 -26.82 2.11 -24.33
N GLN A 92 -26.08 2.31 -25.43
CA GLN A 92 -24.63 2.43 -25.45
C GLN A 92 -24.10 3.86 -25.25
N TRP A 93 -24.96 4.88 -25.32
CA TRP A 93 -24.55 6.30 -25.22
C TRP A 93 -25.13 6.96 -23.97
N CYS A 94 -24.28 7.55 -23.15
CA CYS A 94 -24.69 8.40 -22.04
C CYS A 94 -25.01 9.81 -22.56
N THR A 95 -26.20 10.31 -22.28
CA THR A 95 -26.59 11.72 -22.46
C THR A 95 -26.83 12.29 -21.07
N GLY A 96 -25.90 13.13 -20.60
CA GLY A 96 -25.85 13.61 -19.21
C GLY A 96 -27.20 14.08 -18.67
N LYS A 97 -27.49 13.69 -17.42
CA LYS A 97 -28.75 14.00 -16.73
C LYS A 97 -29.00 15.51 -16.63
N VAL A 98 -29.84 16.04 -17.50
CA VAL A 98 -30.59 17.28 -17.24
C VAL A 98 -32.03 17.11 -17.72
N ASN A 99 -32.91 16.68 -16.81
CA ASN A 99 -34.35 16.94 -16.87
C ASN A 99 -34.94 16.77 -15.46
N SER A 100 -35.63 17.81 -14.99
CA SER A 100 -35.99 18.15 -13.59
C SER A 100 -34.86 18.79 -12.78
N LEU A 101 -35.13 19.98 -12.24
CA LEU A 101 -34.25 20.64 -11.28
C LEU A 101 -34.24 19.83 -9.99
N ARG A 102 -33.07 19.47 -9.48
CA ARG A 102 -32.86 19.45 -8.03
C ARG A 102 -32.70 20.91 -7.61
N ALA A 103 -33.81 21.58 -7.30
CA ALA A 103 -33.79 22.97 -6.86
C ALA A 103 -33.20 23.10 -5.44
N ASP A 104 -33.03 21.97 -4.75
CA ASP A 104 -32.91 21.87 -3.30
C ASP A 104 -31.58 21.21 -2.87
N LEU A 105 -30.50 21.41 -3.64
CA LEU A 105 -29.14 21.03 -3.24
C LEU A 105 -28.40 22.24 -2.64
N PRO A 106 -28.47 22.47 -1.31
CA PRO A 106 -27.69 23.51 -0.66
C PRO A 106 -26.20 23.20 -0.84
N ARG A 107 -25.48 24.12 -1.50
CA ARG A 107 -24.05 23.96 -1.83
C ARG A 107 -23.26 25.21 -1.45
N PHE A 108 -22.21 25.04 -0.66
CA PHE A 108 -21.30 26.11 -0.27
C PHE A 108 -20.17 26.28 -1.29
N GLY A 109 -19.56 27.47 -1.37
CA GLY A 109 -18.33 27.70 -2.14
C GLY A 109 -18.43 27.50 -3.67
N HIS A 110 -19.63 27.50 -4.24
CA HIS A 110 -19.83 27.35 -5.69
C HIS A 110 -19.49 28.65 -6.45
N SER A 111 -19.19 28.52 -7.76
CA SER A 111 -19.10 29.66 -8.67
C SER A 111 -20.33 29.75 -9.56
N ALA A 112 -20.76 30.98 -9.86
CA ALA A 112 -21.91 31.24 -10.72
C ALA A 112 -21.63 32.35 -11.74
N VAL A 113 -22.05 32.16 -12.99
CA VAL A 113 -21.87 33.10 -14.10
C VAL A 113 -23.12 33.18 -14.96
N THR A 114 -23.51 34.38 -15.39
CA THR A 114 -24.61 34.59 -16.33
C THR A 114 -24.09 34.66 -17.75
N PHE A 115 -24.66 33.87 -18.67
CA PHE A 115 -24.28 33.84 -20.08
C PHE A 115 -25.49 33.48 -20.95
N SER A 116 -25.68 34.19 -22.07
CA SER A 116 -26.78 33.98 -23.04
C SER A 116 -28.15 33.77 -22.38
N ASN A 117 -28.55 34.72 -21.53
CA ASN A 117 -29.80 34.72 -20.75
C ASN A 117 -30.04 33.46 -19.90
N SER A 118 -28.97 32.79 -19.47
CA SER A 118 -28.99 31.65 -18.56
C SER A 118 -27.97 31.85 -17.44
N LEU A 119 -28.29 31.38 -16.24
CA LEU A 119 -27.35 31.29 -15.13
C LEU A 119 -26.69 29.91 -15.15
N TYR A 120 -25.37 29.87 -15.09
CA TYR A 120 -24.57 28.66 -14.99
C TYR A 120 -23.92 28.63 -13.62
N ILE A 121 -24.08 27.53 -12.88
CA ILE A 121 -23.46 27.31 -11.56
C ILE A 121 -22.58 26.07 -11.68
N TYR A 122 -21.31 26.16 -11.30
CA TYR A 122 -20.38 25.04 -11.36
C TYR A 122 -19.74 24.74 -10.00
N GLY A 123 -19.70 23.45 -9.70
CA GLY A 123 -19.14 22.90 -8.47
C GLY A 123 -19.82 23.38 -7.19
N GLY A 124 -19.04 23.37 -6.10
CA GLY A 124 -19.49 23.63 -4.73
C GLY A 124 -19.31 22.41 -3.82
N PHE A 125 -19.76 22.54 -2.58
CA PHE A 125 -19.66 21.50 -1.56
C PHE A 125 -20.99 21.34 -0.80
N ASP A 126 -21.50 20.12 -0.75
CA ASP A 126 -22.76 19.73 -0.06
C ASP A 126 -22.54 18.64 1.01
N GLY A 127 -21.28 18.40 1.38
CA GLY A 127 -20.81 17.19 2.07
C GLY A 127 -19.80 16.41 1.22
N GLN A 128 -19.85 16.55 -0.11
CA GLN A 128 -18.78 16.14 -1.02
C GLN A 128 -18.43 17.27 -2.01
N MET A 129 -17.22 17.24 -2.59
CA MET A 129 -16.84 18.19 -3.62
C MET A 129 -17.55 17.87 -4.94
N LEU A 130 -18.41 18.78 -5.38
CA LEU A 130 -19.20 18.63 -6.59
C LEU A 130 -18.39 19.09 -7.82
N ASN A 131 -18.52 18.34 -8.91
CA ASN A 131 -17.93 18.64 -10.22
C ASN A 131 -19.00 18.82 -11.31
N ASP A 132 -20.24 19.12 -10.91
CA ASP A 132 -21.38 19.30 -11.81
C ASP A 132 -21.49 20.75 -12.34
N LEU A 133 -22.23 20.88 -13.45
CA LEU A 133 -22.60 22.15 -14.05
C LEU A 133 -24.13 22.23 -14.12
N LEU A 134 -24.71 23.06 -13.28
CA LEU A 134 -26.14 23.39 -13.35
C LEU A 134 -26.34 24.54 -14.34
N LYS A 135 -27.30 24.39 -15.26
CA LYS A 135 -27.77 25.47 -16.12
C LYS A 135 -29.22 25.79 -15.79
N TYR A 136 -29.47 27.05 -15.46
CA TYR A 136 -30.79 27.61 -15.24
C TYR A 136 -31.13 28.60 -16.36
N THR A 137 -32.25 28.38 -17.05
CA THR A 137 -32.77 29.28 -18.08
C THR A 137 -34.18 29.67 -17.65
N ALA A 138 -34.41 30.98 -17.47
CA ALA A 138 -35.72 31.51 -17.11
C ALA A 138 -36.75 31.23 -18.23
N GLY A 139 -38.02 31.02 -17.85
CA GLY A 139 -39.12 30.88 -18.78
C GLY A 139 -39.46 32.18 -19.53
N THR A 140 -40.35 32.09 -20.53
CA THR A 140 -40.83 33.27 -21.28
C THR A 140 -42.34 33.21 -21.42
N CYS A 141 -43.05 34.24 -20.95
CA CYS A 141 -44.52 34.26 -20.93
C CYS A 141 -45.15 34.18 -22.34
N TYR A 142 -44.53 34.79 -23.34
CA TYR A 142 -45.11 34.96 -24.69
C TYR A 142 -45.32 33.66 -25.50
N ASN A 143 -44.98 32.48 -24.96
CA ASN A 143 -45.05 31.19 -25.65
C ASN A 143 -46.32 30.38 -25.33
N GLY A 144 -47.15 30.84 -24.39
CA GLY A 144 -48.40 30.19 -24.00
C GLY A 144 -49.60 30.69 -24.81
N SER A 145 -50.22 29.82 -25.60
CA SER A 145 -51.51 30.09 -26.29
C SER A 145 -52.74 29.63 -25.50
N LEU A 146 -52.56 29.21 -24.24
CA LEU A 146 -53.62 28.70 -23.37
C LEU A 146 -53.32 29.10 -21.92
N TYR A 147 -54.35 29.53 -21.18
CA TYR A 147 -54.18 30.06 -19.82
C TYR A 147 -53.43 29.10 -18.87
N THR A 148 -53.71 27.79 -18.95
CA THR A 148 -53.01 26.78 -18.12
C THR A 148 -51.52 26.69 -18.44
N LYS A 149 -51.11 26.84 -19.70
CA LYS A 149 -49.67 26.87 -20.06
C LYS A 149 -49.00 28.14 -19.53
N CYS A 150 -49.67 29.28 -19.65
CA CYS A 150 -49.18 30.55 -19.13
C CYS A 150 -48.91 30.51 -17.62
N LEU A 151 -49.87 30.01 -16.84
CA LEU A 151 -49.79 29.94 -15.38
C LEU A 151 -48.90 28.79 -14.86
N HIS A 152 -48.38 27.94 -15.76
CA HIS A 152 -47.47 26.83 -15.46
C HIS A 152 -46.13 26.92 -16.21
N GLU A 153 -45.74 28.14 -16.63
CA GLU A 153 -44.46 28.40 -17.30
C GLU A 153 -43.25 28.16 -16.36
N ARG A 154 -42.04 27.99 -16.93
CA ARG A 154 -40.85 27.56 -16.16
C ARG A 154 -40.50 28.52 -15.00
N PRO A 155 -40.01 28.00 -13.86
CA PRO A 155 -39.63 28.83 -12.72
C PRO A 155 -38.60 29.89 -13.11
N GLY A 156 -38.82 31.13 -12.65
CA GLY A 156 -37.95 32.28 -12.90
C GLY A 156 -38.65 33.52 -13.40
N MET A 157 -39.77 33.34 -14.11
CA MET A 157 -40.63 34.43 -14.56
C MET A 157 -42.07 34.17 -14.10
N LYS A 158 -42.69 35.15 -13.46
CA LYS A 158 -44.12 35.11 -13.17
C LYS A 158 -44.88 35.66 -14.38
N CYS A 159 -45.77 34.83 -14.91
CA CYS A 159 -46.61 35.14 -16.05
C CYS A 159 -48.07 35.23 -15.61
N LEU A 160 -48.84 36.12 -16.25
CA LEU A 160 -50.26 36.34 -15.98
C LEU A 160 -51.02 36.24 -17.29
N TRP A 161 -52.25 35.72 -17.22
CA TRP A 161 -53.10 35.57 -18.41
C TRP A 161 -54.08 36.73 -18.51
N GLU A 162 -53.94 37.52 -19.58
CA GLU A 162 -54.84 38.61 -19.93
C GLU A 162 -56.08 38.04 -20.62
N ARG A 163 -57.25 38.20 -19.98
CA ARG A 163 -58.49 37.54 -20.40
C ARG A 163 -59.03 38.09 -21.72
N GLU A 164 -59.04 39.41 -21.88
CA GLU A 164 -59.60 40.08 -23.06
C GLU A 164 -58.81 39.81 -24.35
N THR A 165 -57.48 39.85 -24.29
CA THR A 165 -56.63 39.69 -25.48
C THR A 165 -56.24 38.24 -25.75
N GLY A 166 -56.46 37.34 -24.80
CA GLY A 166 -56.06 35.94 -24.87
C GLY A 166 -54.53 35.75 -24.87
N LYS A 167 -53.77 36.64 -24.22
CA LYS A 167 -52.31 36.62 -24.20
C LYS A 167 -51.73 36.34 -22.82
N CYS A 168 -50.57 35.69 -22.84
CA CYS A 168 -49.75 35.50 -21.66
C CYS A 168 -48.70 36.62 -21.58
N VAL A 169 -48.81 37.46 -20.55
CA VAL A 169 -47.96 38.65 -20.34
C VAL A 169 -47.05 38.47 -19.12
N SER A 170 -45.95 39.21 -19.07
CA SER A 170 -45.06 39.20 -17.91
C SER A 170 -45.59 40.08 -16.78
N ILE A 171 -45.39 39.66 -15.53
CA ILE A 171 -45.73 40.48 -14.36
C ILE A 171 -45.06 41.86 -14.35
N TYR A 172 -43.95 42.03 -15.07
CA TYR A 172 -43.22 43.29 -15.20
C TYR A 172 -43.83 44.28 -16.19
N GLU A 173 -44.72 43.82 -17.08
CA GLU A 173 -45.39 44.65 -18.09
C GLU A 173 -46.68 45.29 -17.56
N ILE A 174 -47.21 44.78 -16.44
CA ILE A 174 -48.43 45.27 -15.80
C ILE A 174 -48.09 46.38 -14.80
N LYS A 175 -48.91 47.44 -14.76
CA LYS A 175 -48.78 48.53 -13.77
C LYS A 175 -48.90 47.97 -12.34
N LYS A 176 -47.92 48.28 -11.49
CA LYS A 176 -47.78 47.72 -10.13
C LYS A 176 -49.00 47.95 -9.23
N ASP A 177 -49.78 48.99 -9.49
CA ASP A 177 -50.95 49.37 -8.70
C ASP A 177 -52.07 48.32 -8.82
N ILE A 178 -52.30 47.80 -10.04
CA ILE A 178 -53.25 46.71 -10.34
C ILE A 178 -52.84 45.40 -9.63
N ILE A 179 -51.55 45.17 -9.46
CA ILE A 179 -51.02 43.97 -8.80
C ILE A 179 -51.24 44.02 -7.27
N ARG A 180 -51.32 45.22 -6.68
CA ARG A 180 -51.33 45.44 -5.22
C ARG A 180 -52.71 45.69 -4.62
N GLN A 181 -53.69 46.14 -5.40
CA GLN A 181 -55.05 46.42 -4.93
C GLN A 181 -56.07 45.56 -5.71
N PRO A 182 -56.52 44.42 -5.15
CA PRO A 182 -57.51 43.55 -5.81
C PRO A 182 -58.90 44.20 -5.96
N GLU A 183 -59.17 45.25 -5.19
CA GLU A 183 -60.50 45.85 -5.00
C GLU A 183 -60.83 46.95 -6.02
N LEU A 184 -59.92 47.21 -6.98
CA LEU A 184 -60.14 48.09 -8.13
C LEU A 184 -60.50 47.33 -9.43
N ASP A 185 -60.53 45.99 -9.40
CA ASP A 185 -61.11 45.15 -10.46
C ASP A 185 -62.65 45.14 -10.30
N MET A 186 -63.26 46.29 -10.61
CA MET A 186 -64.70 46.56 -10.41
C MET A 186 -65.61 46.10 -11.57
N ASP A 187 -65.06 45.39 -12.56
CA ASP A 187 -65.78 44.60 -13.57
C ASP A 187 -64.89 43.38 -13.98
N GLU A 188 -65.49 42.19 -14.07
CA GLU A 188 -64.94 40.83 -14.34
C GLU A 188 -63.42 40.62 -14.59
N GLU A 189 -62.68 40.13 -13.58
CA GLU A 189 -61.37 39.42 -13.63
C GLU A 189 -60.51 39.59 -14.92
N TYR A 190 -60.00 40.80 -15.18
CA TYR A 190 -59.20 41.10 -16.38
C TYR A 190 -57.92 40.23 -16.48
N TYR A 191 -57.30 39.89 -15.34
CA TYR A 191 -56.14 38.97 -15.27
C TYR A 191 -56.42 37.74 -14.39
N MET A 192 -56.22 36.54 -14.91
CA MET A 192 -56.21 35.32 -14.08
C MET A 192 -54.89 35.19 -13.29
N LYS A 193 -54.99 35.06 -11.97
CA LYS A 193 -53.87 34.92 -11.02
C LYS A 193 -53.55 33.43 -10.75
N CYS A 194 -52.31 33.13 -10.40
CA CYS A 194 -51.94 31.79 -9.91
C CYS A 194 -52.44 31.55 -8.48
N LEU A 195 -52.85 30.31 -8.18
CA LEU A 195 -53.10 29.86 -6.80
C LEU A 195 -51.81 29.92 -5.96
N GLU A 196 -51.89 30.50 -4.75
CA GLU A 196 -50.71 30.72 -3.89
C GLU A 196 -50.12 29.43 -3.28
N GLY A 197 -50.86 28.32 -3.30
CA GLY A 197 -50.42 27.00 -2.82
C GLY A 197 -49.94 26.08 -3.95
N GLY A 198 -48.63 25.88 -4.07
CA GLY A 198 -48.05 24.92 -5.02
C GLY A 198 -48.30 23.47 -4.61
N ARG A 199 -49.20 22.76 -5.30
CA ARG A 199 -49.54 21.34 -5.03
C ARG A 199 -48.36 20.35 -5.06
N SER A 200 -47.20 20.75 -5.59
CA SER A 200 -46.01 19.89 -5.65
C SER A 200 -45.13 19.92 -4.40
N SER A 201 -45.20 20.94 -3.54
CA SER A 201 -44.37 21.01 -2.32
C SER A 201 -44.99 20.20 -1.17
N VAL A 202 -46.30 20.33 -0.93
CA VAL A 202 -46.97 19.67 0.20
C VAL A 202 -46.81 18.14 0.16
N MET A 203 -47.01 17.52 -1.01
CA MET A 203 -46.86 16.06 -1.13
C MET A 203 -45.40 15.60 -1.07
N ALA A 204 -44.46 16.40 -1.58
CA ALA A 204 -43.03 16.14 -1.44
C ALA A 204 -42.59 16.23 0.02
N ASN A 205 -43.05 17.26 0.74
CA ASN A 205 -42.74 17.45 2.16
C ASN A 205 -43.39 16.36 3.02
N ILE A 206 -44.63 15.91 2.73
CA ILE A 206 -45.26 14.76 3.41
C ILE A 206 -44.39 13.50 3.30
N VAL A 207 -43.92 13.19 2.09
CA VAL A 207 -43.03 12.04 1.86
C VAL A 207 -41.67 12.24 2.54
N ALA A 208 -41.08 13.44 2.45
CA ALA A 208 -39.80 13.76 3.07
C ALA A 208 -39.85 13.67 4.61
N CYS A 209 -40.89 14.22 5.25
CA CYS A 209 -41.12 14.04 6.69
C CYS A 209 -41.20 12.55 7.04
N SER A 210 -41.98 11.76 6.30
CA SER A 210 -42.16 10.32 6.58
C SER A 210 -40.89 9.46 6.45
N GLN A 211 -39.82 9.99 5.83
CA GLN A 211 -38.51 9.31 5.72
C GLN A 211 -37.58 9.58 6.90
N LEU A 212 -37.90 10.55 7.78
CA LEU A 212 -37.08 10.91 8.93
C LEU A 212 -37.38 9.97 10.11
N SER A 213 -36.36 9.24 10.54
CA SER A 213 -36.50 8.12 11.48
C SER A 213 -36.15 8.44 12.94
N ASN A 214 -35.80 9.69 13.27
CA ASN A 214 -35.51 10.13 14.63
C ASN A 214 -36.14 11.50 14.90
N CYS A 215 -36.40 11.78 16.19
CA CYS A 215 -37.12 12.98 16.60
C CYS A 215 -36.38 14.27 16.24
N ASN A 216 -35.07 14.32 16.49
CA ASN A 216 -34.29 15.55 16.33
C ASN A 216 -34.17 15.98 14.86
N SER A 217 -33.94 15.02 13.95
CA SER A 217 -33.93 15.26 12.50
C SER A 217 -35.32 15.64 11.97
N CYS A 218 -36.41 15.13 12.55
CA CYS A 218 -37.77 15.50 12.18
C CYS A 218 -38.06 16.98 12.45
N VAL A 219 -37.78 17.45 13.67
CA VAL A 219 -38.16 18.79 14.14
C VAL A 219 -37.21 19.90 13.72
N HIS A 220 -35.96 19.59 13.35
CA HIS A 220 -35.02 20.59 12.80
C HIS A 220 -35.21 20.88 11.30
N THR A 221 -36.20 20.28 10.63
CA THR A 221 -36.45 20.58 9.21
C THR A 221 -37.18 21.91 9.00
N SER A 222 -36.85 22.61 7.92
CA SER A 222 -37.65 23.72 7.38
C SER A 222 -38.95 23.26 6.69
N LEU A 223 -39.25 21.95 6.70
CA LEU A 223 -40.37 21.34 5.99
C LEU A 223 -41.68 21.33 6.79
N GLY A 224 -41.64 21.75 8.07
CA GLY A 224 -42.82 21.83 8.93
C GLY A 224 -43.24 20.49 9.56
N CYS A 225 -42.32 19.53 9.69
CA CYS A 225 -42.64 18.22 10.25
C CYS A 225 -42.88 18.26 11.78
N GLY A 226 -43.65 17.29 12.29
CA GLY A 226 -43.81 16.99 13.71
C GLY A 226 -43.59 15.49 14.00
N TRP A 227 -42.96 15.20 15.14
CA TRP A 227 -42.66 13.84 15.58
C TRP A 227 -43.79 13.27 16.46
N CYS A 228 -44.17 12.01 16.22
CA CYS A 228 -45.20 11.31 16.97
C CYS A 228 -44.59 10.20 17.84
N PRO A 229 -44.45 10.40 19.16
CA PRO A 229 -43.74 9.45 20.03
C PRO A 229 -44.39 8.07 20.11
N GLN A 230 -45.72 8.03 20.06
CA GLN A 230 -46.51 6.80 20.21
C GLN A 230 -46.38 5.85 19.00
N SER A 231 -46.17 6.40 17.81
CA SER A 231 -45.97 5.65 16.55
C SER A 231 -44.49 5.63 16.12
N ASN A 232 -43.61 6.28 16.88
CA ASN A 232 -42.19 6.48 16.60
C ASN A 232 -41.92 6.92 15.14
N SER A 233 -42.70 7.90 14.66
CA SER A 233 -42.70 8.32 13.26
C SER A 233 -42.79 9.84 13.09
N CYS A 234 -42.15 10.35 12.05
CA CYS A 234 -42.20 11.75 11.64
C CYS A 234 -43.34 11.98 10.64
N MET A 235 -44.12 13.03 10.83
CA MET A 235 -45.30 13.39 10.03
C MET A 235 -45.21 14.86 9.60
N HIS A 236 -45.90 15.25 8.53
CA HIS A 236 -46.07 16.67 8.18
C HIS A 236 -47.28 17.31 8.90
N ASP A 237 -48.15 16.50 9.51
CA ASP A 237 -49.28 16.98 10.29
C ASP A 237 -48.83 17.18 11.75
N HIS A 238 -49.31 18.23 12.40
CA HIS A 238 -49.00 18.52 13.81
C HIS A 238 -49.87 17.72 14.79
N VAL A 239 -50.71 16.81 14.28
CA VAL A 239 -51.63 15.97 15.05
C VAL A 239 -51.37 14.48 14.78
N CYS A 240 -50.86 13.79 15.79
CA CYS A 240 -50.68 12.34 15.81
C CYS A 240 -52.02 11.63 15.98
N LYS A 241 -52.27 10.56 15.22
CA LYS A 241 -53.50 9.75 15.31
C LYS A 241 -53.16 8.32 15.74
N ALA A 242 -53.72 7.87 16.85
CA ALA A 242 -53.62 6.49 17.33
C ALA A 242 -54.97 5.76 17.11
N PRO A 243 -54.99 4.54 16.55
CA PRO A 243 -56.21 3.76 16.41
C PRO A 243 -56.65 3.17 17.75
N VAL A 244 -57.96 3.10 17.98
CA VAL A 244 -58.58 2.45 19.14
C VAL A 244 -59.47 1.30 18.65
N GLU A 245 -59.42 0.16 19.34
CA GLU A 245 -60.04 -1.12 18.94
C GLU A 245 -61.56 -1.04 18.68
N SER A 246 -62.23 -0.02 19.17
CA SER A 246 -63.67 0.26 18.93
C SER A 246 -63.98 0.87 17.56
N GLY A 247 -63.00 1.04 16.67
CA GLY A 247 -63.20 1.61 15.32
C GLY A 247 -63.11 3.14 15.26
N GLY A 248 -62.38 3.77 16.18
CA GLY A 248 -62.15 5.22 16.21
C GLY A 248 -60.67 5.58 16.36
N PHE A 249 -60.34 6.87 16.31
CA PHE A 249 -58.98 7.39 16.49
C PHE A 249 -58.92 8.39 17.65
N THR A 250 -57.86 8.34 18.46
CA THR A 250 -57.49 9.39 19.40
C THR A 250 -56.41 10.30 18.80
N SER A 251 -56.52 11.61 19.05
CA SER A 251 -55.62 12.62 18.51
C SER A 251 -54.72 13.22 19.60
N PHE A 252 -53.41 13.17 19.40
CA PHE A 252 -52.40 13.76 20.29
C PHE A 252 -51.58 14.83 19.54
N ARG A 253 -50.98 15.78 20.26
CA ARG A 253 -50.09 16.80 19.67
C ARG A 253 -48.75 16.19 19.27
N ALA A 254 -48.27 16.49 18.07
CA ALA A 254 -46.92 16.13 17.63
C ALA A 254 -45.85 17.04 18.27
N ILE A 255 -44.68 16.49 18.53
CA ILE A 255 -43.51 17.24 18.99
C ILE A 255 -42.95 18.05 17.82
N THR A 256 -42.75 19.35 18.01
CA THR A 256 -42.31 20.29 16.97
C THR A 256 -41.09 21.12 17.38
N SER A 257 -40.46 20.81 18.52
CA SER A 257 -39.25 21.45 19.03
C SER A 257 -38.23 20.40 19.45
N ALA A 258 -36.95 20.64 19.13
CA ALA A 258 -35.84 19.76 19.51
C ALA A 258 -35.71 19.58 21.03
N THR A 259 -36.06 20.61 21.81
CA THR A 259 -36.03 20.59 23.28
C THR A 259 -37.04 19.64 23.93
N GLU A 260 -38.03 19.17 23.16
CA GLU A 260 -39.07 18.26 23.61
C GLU A 260 -38.80 16.80 23.18
N CYS A 261 -37.75 16.56 22.37
CA CYS A 261 -37.36 15.21 21.93
C CYS A 261 -36.71 14.38 23.05
N PRO A 262 -36.91 13.05 23.08
CA PRO A 262 -36.13 12.17 23.95
C PRO A 262 -34.63 12.24 23.61
N PRO A 263 -33.73 12.16 24.61
CA PRO A 263 -32.29 12.11 24.36
C PRO A 263 -31.90 10.73 23.79
N ASP A 264 -31.60 10.68 22.50
CA ASP A 264 -31.03 9.50 21.84
C ASP A 264 -29.53 9.37 22.15
N ASP A 265 -29.15 8.28 22.80
CA ASP A 265 -27.78 7.96 23.21
C ASP A 265 -26.88 7.57 21.98
N VAL A 266 -25.56 7.70 22.13
CA VAL A 266 -24.49 7.06 21.33
C VAL A 266 -24.01 7.67 19.98
N SER A 267 -24.51 8.79 19.40
CA SER A 267 -24.01 9.21 18.05
C SER A 267 -23.64 10.67 17.68
N SER A 268 -23.82 11.69 18.54
CA SER A 268 -23.49 13.08 18.12
C SER A 268 -21.98 13.42 18.07
N CYS A 269 -21.18 12.93 19.03
CA CYS A 269 -19.81 13.42 19.24
C CYS A 269 -18.85 13.16 18.06
N LYS A 270 -19.04 12.05 17.32
CA LYS A 270 -18.15 11.64 16.21
C LYS A 270 -18.18 12.59 15.00
N ALA A 271 -19.12 13.53 14.95
CA ALA A 271 -19.19 14.57 13.91
C ALA A 271 -18.21 15.74 14.15
N HIS A 272 -17.62 15.86 15.34
CA HIS A 272 -16.69 16.93 15.68
C HIS A 272 -15.24 16.50 15.42
N HIS A 273 -14.58 17.19 14.49
CA HIS A 273 -13.23 16.87 14.01
C HIS A 273 -12.12 17.75 14.61
N SER A 274 -12.43 18.62 15.58
CA SER A 274 -11.43 19.40 16.32
C SER A 274 -11.71 19.41 17.82
N CYS A 275 -10.66 19.52 18.63
CA CYS A 275 -10.77 19.59 20.09
C CYS A 275 -11.74 20.71 20.54
N GLN A 276 -11.65 21.88 19.92
CA GLN A 276 -12.48 23.04 20.23
C GLN A 276 -13.95 22.84 19.83
N THR A 277 -14.25 22.15 18.72
CA THR A 277 -15.65 21.85 18.36
C THR A 277 -16.23 20.72 19.19
N CYS A 278 -15.40 19.78 19.63
CA CYS A 278 -15.80 18.68 20.51
C CYS A 278 -16.15 19.16 21.93
N THR A 279 -15.30 19.99 22.53
CA THR A 279 -15.45 20.48 23.91
C THR A 279 -16.55 21.53 24.10
N VAL A 280 -17.15 22.02 23.01
CA VAL A 280 -18.37 22.85 23.04
C VAL A 280 -19.63 22.04 23.41
N HIS A 281 -19.65 20.73 23.16
CA HIS A 281 -20.77 19.86 23.57
C HIS A 281 -20.50 19.23 24.95
N PRO A 282 -21.43 19.36 25.93
CA PRO A 282 -21.20 18.92 27.31
C PRO A 282 -21.05 17.40 27.48
N ASP A 283 -21.57 16.61 26.54
CA ASP A 283 -21.54 15.14 26.57
C ASP A 283 -20.37 14.52 25.78
N CYS A 284 -19.52 15.36 25.20
CA CYS A 284 -18.45 15.00 24.27
C CYS A 284 -17.07 15.43 24.78
N HIS A 285 -16.08 14.54 24.66
CA HIS A 285 -14.71 14.79 25.11
C HIS A 285 -13.69 14.45 24.03
N TRP A 286 -12.65 15.27 23.91
CA TRP A 286 -11.52 15.01 23.03
C TRP A 286 -10.53 14.04 23.69
N THR A 287 -10.04 13.09 22.93
CA THR A 287 -9.10 12.06 23.42
C THR A 287 -7.68 12.31 22.91
N SER A 288 -6.69 11.73 23.57
CA SER A 288 -5.27 11.71 23.15
C SER A 288 -5.00 11.00 21.82
N LEU A 289 -6.03 10.48 21.15
CA LEU A 289 -6.00 9.83 19.82
C LEU A 289 -6.65 10.70 18.74
N ASP A 290 -6.80 12.00 19.00
CA ASP A 290 -7.43 13.02 18.14
C ASP A 290 -8.83 12.64 17.65
N GLN A 291 -9.64 12.12 18.56
CA GLN A 291 -11.02 11.73 18.33
C GLN A 291 -11.96 12.27 19.40
N CYS A 292 -13.14 12.74 18.97
CA CYS A 292 -14.22 13.16 19.84
C CYS A 292 -15.14 11.98 20.20
N THR A 293 -15.28 11.68 21.48
CA THR A 293 -16.02 10.52 22.01
C THR A 293 -17.06 10.93 23.05
N SER A 294 -18.16 10.18 23.16
CA SER A 294 -19.16 10.40 24.22
C SER A 294 -18.71 9.79 25.55
N ASN A 295 -19.18 10.36 26.66
CA ASN A 295 -18.95 9.86 28.03
C ASN A 295 -19.22 8.35 28.20
N THR A 296 -20.16 7.79 27.44
CA THR A 296 -20.55 6.36 27.49
C THR A 296 -19.49 5.41 26.91
N THR A 297 -18.52 5.88 26.13
CA THR A 297 -17.51 5.02 25.47
C THR A 297 -16.11 5.05 26.09
N ALA A 298 -15.86 5.92 27.06
CA ALA A 298 -14.52 6.12 27.65
C ALA A 298 -14.05 5.00 28.61
N LEU A 299 -14.89 3.99 28.90
CA LEU A 299 -14.61 2.93 29.88
C LEU A 299 -14.03 1.63 29.28
N ASP A 300 -14.06 1.46 27.95
CA ASP A 300 -13.66 0.21 27.27
C ASP A 300 -12.29 0.29 26.53
N SER A 301 -11.55 1.41 26.62
CA SER A 301 -10.23 1.55 26.00
C SER A 301 -9.16 2.02 27.01
N PRO A 302 -8.18 1.16 27.39
CA PRO A 302 -7.19 1.48 28.42
C PRO A 302 -6.02 2.37 27.94
N GLU A 303 -6.05 2.90 26.71
CA GLU A 303 -4.92 3.66 26.11
C GLU A 303 -5.25 5.13 25.73
N ALA A 304 -6.48 5.61 25.95
CA ALA A 304 -6.89 6.97 25.60
C ALA A 304 -7.12 7.84 26.84
N THR A 305 -6.39 8.96 26.98
CA THR A 305 -6.62 9.96 28.03
C THR A 305 -7.49 11.12 27.51
N ILE A 306 -8.34 11.66 28.40
CA ILE A 306 -9.22 12.81 28.08
C ILE A 306 -8.39 14.10 28.11
N VAL A 307 -8.48 14.88 27.03
CA VAL A 307 -7.86 16.20 26.91
C VAL A 307 -8.83 17.26 27.43
N THR A 308 -8.54 17.81 28.61
CA THR A 308 -9.40 18.81 29.29
C THR A 308 -9.16 20.26 28.85
N THR A 309 -8.07 20.54 28.14
CA THR A 309 -7.74 21.89 27.63
C THR A 309 -7.22 21.80 26.20
N CYS A 310 -7.93 22.41 25.26
CA CYS A 310 -7.50 22.53 23.86
C CYS A 310 -6.47 23.66 23.71
N GLY A 311 -5.57 23.52 22.73
CA GLY A 311 -4.65 24.60 22.33
C GLY A 311 -5.35 25.77 21.64
N PRO A 312 -4.63 26.89 21.42
CA PRO A 312 -5.12 28.01 20.59
C PRO A 312 -5.43 27.54 19.17
N SER A 313 -6.40 28.17 18.50
CA SER A 313 -6.74 27.82 17.12
C SER A 313 -5.69 28.31 16.13
N CYS A 314 -5.55 27.64 14.98
CA CYS A 314 -4.59 28.06 13.96
C CYS A 314 -4.75 29.53 13.56
N SER A 315 -5.99 30.03 13.50
CA SER A 315 -6.33 31.41 13.13
C SER A 315 -5.81 32.48 14.11
N GLU A 316 -5.43 32.12 15.34
CA GLU A 316 -4.86 33.04 16.32
C GLU A 316 -3.36 33.32 16.08
N TRP A 317 -2.67 32.45 15.33
CA TRP A 317 -1.26 32.62 15.03
C TRP A 317 -1.04 33.61 13.87
N THR A 318 -0.53 34.80 14.20
CA THR A 318 -0.19 35.86 13.24
C THR A 318 1.25 35.82 12.72
N SER A 319 2.00 34.75 13.01
CA SER A 319 3.40 34.59 12.61
C SER A 319 3.67 33.18 12.07
N CYS A 320 4.34 33.11 10.92
CA CYS A 320 4.79 31.85 10.28
C CYS A 320 5.52 30.94 11.28
N LEU A 321 6.44 31.51 12.05
CA LEU A 321 7.27 30.78 13.02
C LEU A 321 6.46 30.09 14.11
N ASN A 322 5.30 30.64 14.49
CA ASN A 322 4.42 30.04 15.51
C ASN A 322 3.36 29.13 14.88
N CYS A 323 2.80 29.54 13.73
CA CYS A 323 1.87 28.71 12.95
C CYS A 323 2.47 27.34 12.60
N THR A 324 3.72 27.32 12.12
CA THR A 324 4.42 26.09 11.71
C THR A 324 5.02 25.26 12.87
N GLN A 325 4.66 25.57 14.13
CA GLN A 325 4.98 24.71 15.29
C GLN A 325 3.91 23.64 15.57
N GLN A 326 2.72 23.77 14.97
CA GLN A 326 1.57 22.87 15.14
C GLN A 326 1.11 22.33 13.76
N GLU A 327 0.03 21.53 13.71
CA GLU A 327 -0.58 20.99 12.48
C GLU A 327 -1.29 22.07 11.60
N CYS A 328 -0.85 23.33 11.67
CA CYS A 328 -1.40 24.45 10.92
C CYS A 328 -0.62 24.73 9.63
N ILE A 329 -1.27 25.40 8.69
CA ILE A 329 -0.70 25.85 7.43
C ILE A 329 -0.52 27.38 7.48
N TRP A 330 0.70 27.86 7.26
CA TRP A 330 0.95 29.29 7.05
C TRP A 330 0.87 29.63 5.57
N CYS A 331 0.08 30.64 5.21
CA CYS A 331 0.07 31.21 3.86
C CYS A 331 0.96 32.46 3.78
N HIS A 332 1.94 32.47 2.89
CA HIS A 332 2.92 33.58 2.81
C HIS A 332 2.29 34.88 2.30
N ASN A 333 1.57 34.85 1.17
CA ASN A 333 1.04 36.05 0.54
C ASN A 333 -0.14 36.68 1.32
N GLU A 334 -0.98 35.86 1.96
CA GLU A 334 -2.10 36.34 2.80
C GLU A 334 -1.69 36.62 4.26
N GLN A 335 -0.43 36.32 4.64
CA GLN A 335 0.11 36.43 6.01
C GLN A 335 -0.83 35.83 7.09
N ARG A 336 -1.42 34.67 6.78
CA ARG A 336 -2.50 34.08 7.57
C ARG A 336 -2.24 32.61 7.85
N CYS A 337 -2.36 32.22 9.12
CA CYS A 337 -2.37 30.83 9.55
C CYS A 337 -3.78 30.25 9.45
N VAL A 338 -3.91 29.02 8.94
CA VAL A 338 -5.18 28.29 8.84
C VAL A 338 -5.00 26.82 9.23
N ASP A 339 -6.09 26.15 9.58
CA ASP A 339 -6.07 24.70 9.78
C ASP A 339 -5.86 23.96 8.44
N LYS A 340 -5.10 22.87 8.47
CA LYS A 340 -4.82 22.02 7.30
C LYS A 340 -6.09 21.45 6.65
N THR A 341 -7.11 21.13 7.46
CA THR A 341 -8.42 20.67 7.00
C THR A 341 -9.28 21.80 6.44
N ALA A 342 -9.04 23.04 6.89
CA ALA A 342 -9.77 24.23 6.45
C ALA A 342 -9.20 24.87 5.16
N TYR A 343 -7.99 24.50 4.72
CA TYR A 343 -7.28 25.14 3.60
C TYR A 343 -8.15 25.45 2.36
N THR A 344 -8.90 24.45 1.88
CA THR A 344 -9.76 24.57 0.69
C THR A 344 -10.95 25.52 0.90
N ALA A 345 -11.45 25.64 2.12
CA ALA A 345 -12.52 26.56 2.49
C ALA A 345 -11.98 27.97 2.80
N SER A 346 -10.78 28.08 3.36
CA SER A 346 -10.13 29.36 3.70
C SER A 346 -9.53 30.08 2.50
N PHE A 347 -9.05 29.34 1.49
CA PHE A 347 -8.40 29.90 0.29
C PHE A 347 -9.08 29.39 -1.01
N PRO A 348 -10.37 29.71 -1.23
CA PRO A 348 -11.08 29.33 -2.44
C PRO A 348 -10.34 29.88 -3.68
N TYR A 349 -10.37 29.11 -4.78
CA TYR A 349 -9.75 29.45 -6.06
C TYR A 349 -8.23 29.70 -6.04
N GLY A 350 -7.51 29.26 -4.98
CA GLY A 350 -6.06 29.39 -4.91
C GLY A 350 -5.57 30.78 -4.49
N GLN A 351 -6.34 31.48 -3.65
CA GLN A 351 -5.92 32.76 -3.05
C GLN A 351 -4.58 32.66 -2.31
N CYS A 352 -4.32 31.51 -1.66
CA CYS A 352 -2.98 31.21 -1.18
C CYS A 352 -2.11 30.69 -2.33
N ARG A 353 -1.10 31.47 -2.72
CA ARG A 353 -0.16 31.19 -3.81
C ARG A 353 0.90 30.19 -3.38
N GLU A 354 1.42 30.37 -2.16
CA GLU A 354 2.33 29.44 -1.51
C GLU A 354 2.00 29.32 -0.02
N TRP A 355 2.06 28.08 0.48
CA TRP A 355 1.92 27.77 1.88
C TRP A 355 3.05 26.89 2.40
N SER A 356 3.31 26.98 3.71
CA SER A 356 4.29 26.15 4.40
C SER A 356 3.72 25.58 5.71
N THR A 357 4.07 24.32 5.98
CA THR A 357 3.99 23.67 7.29
C THR A 357 5.38 23.51 7.92
N GLN A 358 6.44 23.94 7.24
CA GLN A 358 7.84 23.75 7.62
C GLN A 358 8.42 25.03 8.20
N ARG A 359 8.78 25.01 9.49
CA ARG A 359 9.41 26.13 10.20
C ARG A 359 10.66 26.69 9.54
N GLN A 360 11.41 25.85 8.81
CA GLN A 360 12.63 26.25 8.08
C GLN A 360 12.37 27.18 6.88
N ARG A 361 11.13 27.24 6.36
CA ARG A 361 10.75 28.15 5.26
C ARG A 361 10.21 29.50 5.76
N CYS A 362 10.01 29.64 7.06
CA CYS A 362 9.63 30.93 7.64
C CYS A 362 10.84 31.86 7.68
N PRO A 363 10.69 33.14 7.30
CA PRO A 363 11.70 34.16 7.53
C PRO A 363 12.13 34.18 9.00
N LEU A 364 13.44 34.27 9.24
CA LEU A 364 14.01 34.27 10.60
C LEU A 364 13.74 35.59 11.34
N THR A 365 13.49 36.69 10.61
CA THR A 365 13.05 37.96 11.17
C THR A 365 11.65 38.34 10.66
N PRO A 366 10.81 39.02 11.47
CA PRO A 366 9.53 39.54 11.01
C PRO A 366 9.73 40.70 10.01
N GLY A 367 9.41 40.47 8.74
CA GLY A 367 9.47 41.48 7.69
C GLY A 367 10.51 41.24 6.59
N GLU A 368 11.42 40.28 6.75
CA GLU A 368 12.27 39.82 5.64
C GLU A 368 11.47 38.98 4.64
N SER A 369 11.65 39.25 3.35
CA SER A 369 11.02 38.48 2.27
C SER A 369 11.60 37.07 2.17
N ALA A 370 10.74 36.06 2.02
CA ALA A 370 11.17 34.66 1.81
C ALA A 370 12.18 34.49 0.66
N CYS A 371 12.12 35.36 -0.36
CA CYS A 371 13.05 35.45 -1.47
C CYS A 371 14.52 35.32 -1.07
N GLN A 372 14.97 36.02 -0.03
CA GLN A 372 16.39 36.07 0.35
C GLN A 372 16.96 34.72 0.83
N SER A 373 16.11 33.72 1.11
CA SER A 373 16.55 32.36 1.42
C SER A 373 17.07 31.60 0.20
N HIS A 374 16.66 31.98 -1.02
CA HIS A 374 17.08 31.33 -2.26
C HIS A 374 18.46 31.81 -2.69
N LYS A 375 19.41 30.87 -2.73
CA LYS A 375 20.79 31.13 -3.17
C LYS A 375 21.01 30.89 -4.67
N TRP A 376 20.05 30.26 -5.35
CA TRP A 376 20.12 30.02 -6.78
C TRP A 376 19.12 30.90 -7.52
N CYS A 377 19.50 31.40 -8.70
CA CYS A 377 18.56 32.14 -9.55
C CYS A 377 17.37 31.27 -9.98
N SER A 378 17.58 29.98 -10.25
CA SER A 378 16.50 29.04 -10.58
C SER A 378 15.45 28.94 -9.47
N GLU A 379 15.88 28.71 -8.22
CA GLU A 379 14.99 28.68 -7.06
C GLU A 379 14.29 30.02 -6.83
N CYS A 380 15.03 31.12 -6.96
CA CYS A 380 14.49 32.47 -6.83
C CYS A 380 13.40 32.80 -7.86
N ARG A 381 13.59 32.37 -9.11
CA ARG A 381 12.62 32.55 -10.21
C ARG A 381 11.40 31.63 -10.04
N ASP A 382 11.61 30.43 -9.50
CA ASP A 382 10.53 29.46 -9.29
C ASP A 382 9.66 29.84 -8.08
N ALA A 383 10.16 30.68 -7.17
CA ALA A 383 9.39 31.32 -6.11
C ALA A 383 8.52 32.47 -6.67
N PRO A 384 7.18 32.42 -6.51
CA PRO A 384 6.32 33.53 -6.94
C PRO A 384 6.61 34.79 -6.12
N GLU A 385 6.52 35.96 -6.76
CA GLU A 385 6.79 37.29 -6.15
C GLU A 385 8.26 37.58 -5.85
N CYS A 386 9.18 36.73 -6.30
CA CYS A 386 10.62 36.95 -6.23
C CYS A 386 11.25 37.15 -7.62
N GLY A 387 12.42 37.79 -7.66
CA GLY A 387 13.26 37.89 -8.85
C GLY A 387 14.74 38.02 -8.48
N TRP A 388 15.62 37.59 -9.38
CA TRP A 388 17.05 37.58 -9.14
C TRP A 388 17.68 38.91 -9.56
N CYS A 389 18.48 39.52 -8.69
CA CYS A 389 19.34 40.64 -9.04
C CYS A 389 20.77 40.14 -9.22
N ASP A 390 21.29 40.15 -10.44
CA ASP A 390 22.70 39.80 -10.71
C ASP A 390 23.64 40.91 -10.20
N ASP A 391 24.82 40.57 -9.70
CA ASP A 391 25.79 41.55 -9.19
C ASP A 391 26.59 42.26 -10.28
N GLY A 392 26.40 41.89 -11.55
CA GLY A 392 27.05 42.49 -12.71
C GLY A 392 28.48 42.01 -12.94
N THR A 393 29.00 41.07 -12.14
CA THR A 393 30.37 40.55 -12.28
C THR A 393 30.53 39.57 -13.46
N GLY A 394 29.43 39.11 -14.06
CA GLY A 394 29.45 38.09 -15.11
C GLY A 394 29.81 36.69 -14.60
N THR A 395 29.71 36.47 -13.29
CA THR A 395 29.91 35.18 -12.62
C THR A 395 28.59 34.48 -12.25
N GLY A 396 27.45 35.15 -12.43
CA GLY A 396 26.13 34.68 -12.03
C GLY A 396 25.86 34.72 -10.53
N LYS A 397 26.67 35.46 -9.78
CA LYS A 397 26.43 35.79 -8.37
C LYS A 397 25.38 36.90 -8.28
N GLY A 398 24.56 36.88 -7.24
CA GLY A 398 23.44 37.83 -7.12
C GLY A 398 22.68 37.72 -5.80
N ILE A 399 21.52 38.38 -5.73
CA ILE A 399 20.64 38.36 -4.56
C ILE A 399 19.21 38.16 -5.03
N CYS A 400 18.49 37.23 -4.40
CA CYS A 400 17.06 37.06 -4.62
C CYS A 400 16.26 38.10 -3.82
N LEU A 401 15.47 38.92 -4.51
CA LEU A 401 14.72 40.04 -3.93
C LEU A 401 13.22 39.91 -4.25
N PRO A 402 12.33 40.49 -3.44
CA PRO A 402 10.90 40.56 -3.76
C PRO A 402 10.67 41.51 -4.93
N GLY A 403 9.89 41.08 -5.92
CA GLY A 403 9.60 41.87 -7.11
C GLY A 403 8.86 41.10 -8.19
N GLY A 404 8.28 41.84 -9.14
CA GLY A 404 7.62 41.28 -10.32
C GLY A 404 8.47 41.46 -11.57
N ASN A 405 7.79 41.57 -12.72
CA ASN A 405 8.44 41.88 -14.01
C ASN A 405 9.18 43.24 -14.02
N GLN A 406 8.89 44.12 -13.05
CA GLN A 406 9.66 45.34 -12.80
C GLN A 406 10.34 45.22 -11.42
N PRO A 407 11.65 45.53 -11.32
CA PRO A 407 12.35 45.58 -10.04
C PRO A 407 11.94 46.82 -9.24
N ASN A 408 12.22 46.78 -7.93
CA ASN A 408 12.43 48.01 -7.19
C ASN A 408 13.77 48.65 -7.63
N LEU A 409 13.70 49.78 -8.32
CA LEU A 409 14.87 50.49 -8.87
C LEU A 409 15.86 50.97 -7.80
N GLU A 410 15.43 51.14 -6.55
CA GLU A 410 16.31 51.49 -5.43
C GLU A 410 17.18 50.30 -4.97
N GLN A 411 16.77 49.07 -5.30
CA GLN A 411 17.40 47.83 -4.84
C GLN A 411 18.08 47.04 -5.96
N CYS A 412 17.58 47.13 -7.21
CA CYS A 412 18.19 46.48 -8.37
C CYS A 412 18.01 47.30 -9.66
N PRO A 413 19.09 47.59 -10.41
CA PRO A 413 18.99 48.17 -11.76
C PRO A 413 18.23 47.25 -12.73
N SER A 414 17.39 47.82 -13.60
CA SER A 414 16.57 47.02 -14.54
C SER A 414 17.37 46.15 -15.53
N ASN A 415 18.63 46.49 -15.79
CA ASN A 415 19.51 45.71 -16.66
C ASN A 415 20.18 44.50 -15.97
N LEU A 416 20.03 44.36 -14.65
CA LEU A 416 20.51 43.23 -13.84
C LEU A 416 19.35 42.43 -13.22
N TRP A 417 18.11 42.80 -13.53
CA TRP A 417 16.91 42.17 -12.99
C TRP A 417 16.43 40.99 -13.83
N HIS A 418 16.32 39.84 -13.18
CA HIS A 418 16.06 38.54 -13.78
C HIS A 418 14.80 37.90 -13.15
N PHE A 419 13.63 38.32 -13.66
CA PHE A 419 12.32 37.83 -13.20
C PHE A 419 11.83 36.61 -13.98
N THR A 420 11.85 36.64 -15.32
CA THR A 420 11.33 35.54 -16.17
C THR A 420 12.42 34.57 -16.64
N HIS A 421 13.68 35.00 -16.63
CA HIS A 421 14.83 34.21 -17.01
C HIS A 421 16.04 34.59 -16.17
N CYS A 422 16.91 33.63 -15.90
CA CYS A 422 18.18 33.86 -15.20
C CYS A 422 19.22 34.56 -16.10
N PRO A 423 20.31 35.10 -15.51
CA PRO A 423 21.50 35.47 -16.27
C PRO A 423 22.04 34.24 -17.02
N SER A 424 22.64 34.47 -18.18
CA SER A 424 23.21 33.39 -18.99
C SER A 424 24.32 32.66 -18.25
N CYS A 425 25.16 33.39 -17.52
CA CYS A 425 26.22 32.81 -16.70
C CYS A 425 25.73 32.52 -15.28
N GLN A 426 26.00 31.31 -14.79
CA GLN A 426 25.73 30.86 -13.42
C GLN A 426 26.91 30.00 -12.94
N CYS A 427 27.96 30.65 -12.46
CA CYS A 427 29.20 30.04 -11.96
C CYS A 427 29.41 30.30 -10.46
N ASN A 428 28.35 30.67 -9.74
CA ASN A 428 28.35 30.87 -8.30
C ASN A 428 29.45 31.82 -7.78
N GLY A 429 29.90 32.81 -8.57
CA GLY A 429 31.00 33.69 -8.13
C GLY A 429 32.41 33.10 -8.25
N HIS A 430 32.55 31.87 -8.75
CA HIS A 430 33.81 31.11 -8.76
C HIS A 430 34.40 30.87 -10.15
N SER A 431 33.72 31.31 -11.21
CA SER A 431 34.29 31.44 -12.55
C SER A 431 33.48 32.47 -13.36
N THR A 432 33.92 32.76 -14.59
CA THR A 432 33.15 33.52 -15.59
C THR A 432 32.83 32.61 -16.79
N CYS A 433 31.85 33.00 -17.59
CA CYS A 433 31.45 32.24 -18.77
C CYS A 433 32.08 32.79 -20.06
N ALA A 434 32.50 31.90 -20.96
CA ALA A 434 33.05 32.30 -22.25
C ALA A 434 31.95 32.83 -23.18
N ASN A 435 32.17 34.00 -23.81
CA ASN A 435 31.36 34.55 -24.92
C ASN A 435 29.83 34.50 -24.71
N ASN A 436 29.32 34.94 -23.55
CA ASN A 436 27.90 34.90 -23.18
C ASN A 436 27.24 33.50 -23.22
N SER A 437 28.02 32.42 -23.15
CA SER A 437 27.50 31.08 -22.93
C SER A 437 27.07 30.87 -21.47
N SER A 438 26.41 29.74 -21.18
CA SER A 438 26.10 29.28 -19.83
C SER A 438 27.13 28.31 -19.25
N VAL A 439 28.32 28.23 -19.86
CA VAL A 439 29.37 27.27 -19.48
C VAL A 439 30.50 28.01 -18.77
N CYS A 440 30.76 27.61 -17.53
CA CYS A 440 31.84 28.17 -16.71
C CYS A 440 33.21 27.77 -17.24
N ILE A 441 34.14 28.72 -17.28
CA ILE A 441 35.53 28.46 -17.64
C ILE A 441 36.17 27.58 -16.56
N GLN A 442 36.79 26.48 -16.98
CA GLN A 442 37.43 25.51 -16.09
C GLN A 442 38.97 25.68 -16.11
N PRO A 443 39.67 25.42 -15.00
CA PRO A 443 39.14 25.00 -13.69
C PRO A 443 38.48 26.17 -12.93
N CYS A 444 37.48 25.84 -12.10
CA CYS A 444 36.87 26.80 -11.17
C CYS A 444 37.86 27.32 -10.11
N ALA A 445 37.61 28.53 -9.60
CA ALA A 445 38.36 29.14 -8.51
C ALA A 445 37.87 28.69 -7.11
N ASN A 446 38.49 29.24 -6.06
CA ASN A 446 38.06 29.08 -4.66
C ASN A 446 37.85 27.62 -4.18
N LEU A 447 38.64 26.68 -4.70
CA LEU A 447 38.59 25.26 -4.33
C LEU A 447 37.27 24.55 -4.69
N THR A 448 36.57 25.09 -5.70
CA THR A 448 35.31 24.54 -6.23
C THR A 448 35.53 23.72 -7.51
N GLN A 449 34.50 22.98 -7.92
CA GLN A 449 34.41 22.20 -9.15
C GLN A 449 32.95 22.05 -9.58
N GLY A 450 32.74 21.37 -10.71
CA GLY A 450 31.43 21.18 -11.32
C GLY A 450 31.22 22.11 -12.50
N GLU A 451 30.19 21.85 -13.31
CA GLU A 451 29.88 22.65 -14.50
C GLU A 451 29.49 24.10 -14.14
N HIS A 452 28.98 24.31 -12.91
CA HIS A 452 28.55 25.60 -12.37
C HIS A 452 29.39 26.09 -11.18
N CYS A 453 30.56 25.48 -10.95
CA CYS A 453 31.45 25.77 -9.82
C CYS A 453 30.73 25.75 -8.44
N ASP A 454 29.79 24.82 -8.32
CA ASP A 454 28.74 24.73 -7.31
C ASP A 454 29.00 23.67 -6.24
N THR A 455 30.09 22.91 -6.38
CA THR A 455 30.51 21.87 -5.43
C THR A 455 31.97 22.07 -5.01
N CYS A 456 32.33 21.68 -3.80
CA CYS A 456 33.73 21.70 -3.37
C CYS A 456 34.54 20.57 -4.04
N MET A 457 35.83 20.80 -4.28
CA MET A 457 36.75 19.76 -4.75
C MET A 457 36.88 18.61 -3.73
N PRO A 458 37.23 17.37 -4.15
CA PRO A 458 37.45 16.26 -3.23
C PRO A 458 38.53 16.61 -2.19
N GLY A 459 38.20 16.39 -0.91
CA GLY A 459 39.05 16.83 0.20
C GLY A 459 38.71 18.22 0.75
N PHE A 460 37.65 18.85 0.25
CA PHE A 460 37.07 20.08 0.77
C PHE A 460 35.56 19.95 0.97
N TYR A 461 35.00 20.76 1.86
CA TYR A 461 33.58 20.81 2.19
C TYR A 461 33.09 22.25 2.39
N GLY A 462 31.78 22.46 2.35
CA GLY A 462 31.13 23.76 2.45
C GLY A 462 30.05 23.93 1.38
N SER A 463 29.39 25.09 1.40
CA SER A 463 28.41 25.48 0.39
C SER A 463 29.00 26.65 -0.41
N PRO A 464 29.55 26.41 -1.62
CA PRO A 464 30.10 27.47 -2.47
C PRO A 464 29.02 28.26 -3.24
N VAL A 465 27.76 27.85 -3.16
CA VAL A 465 26.64 28.48 -3.86
C VAL A 465 26.60 30.00 -3.60
N ASN A 466 26.47 30.78 -4.67
CA ASN A 466 26.38 32.24 -4.67
C ASN A 466 27.57 32.99 -4.03
N GLY A 467 28.79 32.52 -4.28
CA GLY A 467 30.03 33.10 -3.76
C GLY A 467 30.31 32.70 -2.32
N GLY A 468 29.98 31.46 -1.98
CA GLY A 468 30.33 30.83 -0.72
C GLY A 468 31.80 30.45 -0.65
N ASN A 469 32.16 29.48 0.19
CA ASN A 469 33.55 29.05 0.33
C ASN A 469 33.67 27.56 0.68
N CYS A 470 34.82 26.98 0.33
CA CYS A 470 35.17 25.58 0.59
C CYS A 470 36.36 25.51 1.55
N THR A 471 36.22 24.73 2.62
CA THR A 471 37.23 24.49 3.67
C THR A 471 37.80 23.07 3.56
N PRO A 472 39.09 22.84 3.87
CA PRO A 472 39.71 21.51 3.78
C PRO A 472 39.10 20.53 4.80
N CYS A 473 39.04 19.25 4.44
CA CYS A 473 38.62 18.18 5.36
C CYS A 473 39.68 17.93 6.44
N GLU A 474 39.34 18.14 7.71
CA GLU A 474 40.23 17.87 8.85
C GLU A 474 39.91 16.50 9.48
N CYS A 475 40.61 15.45 9.05
CA CYS A 475 40.29 14.05 9.41
C CYS A 475 41.35 13.35 10.27
N ASN A 476 42.15 14.11 11.05
CA ASN A 476 43.18 13.58 11.96
C ASN A 476 44.15 12.55 11.34
N ASN A 477 44.50 12.70 10.06
CA ASN A 477 45.28 11.75 9.24
C ASN A 477 44.65 10.36 9.04
N HIS A 478 43.43 10.12 9.54
CA HIS A 478 42.65 8.89 9.32
C HIS A 478 41.69 8.99 8.13
N GLY A 479 41.95 9.92 7.22
CA GLY A 479 41.19 10.15 5.99
C GLY A 479 41.65 11.41 5.27
N THR A 480 41.30 11.51 3.99
CA THR A 480 41.55 12.70 3.14
C THR A 480 40.29 13.21 2.44
N GLN A 481 39.17 12.50 2.61
CA GLN A 481 37.88 12.82 2.02
C GLN A 481 36.83 12.95 3.11
N CYS A 482 35.90 13.88 2.93
CA CYS A 482 34.76 14.10 3.80
C CYS A 482 33.50 14.36 2.96
N GLN A 483 32.34 14.38 3.62
CA GLN A 483 31.06 14.74 3.02
C GLN A 483 31.09 16.22 2.58
N PRO A 484 30.76 16.54 1.32
CA PRO A 484 30.85 17.91 0.78
C PRO A 484 30.03 18.94 1.56
N ASP A 485 28.85 18.59 2.07
CA ASP A 485 27.96 19.56 2.72
C ASP A 485 28.26 19.75 4.22
N THR A 486 28.73 18.70 4.89
CA THR A 486 28.81 18.64 6.37
C THR A 486 30.24 18.64 6.91
N GLY A 487 31.24 18.32 6.09
CA GLY A 487 32.62 18.13 6.56
C GLY A 487 32.90 16.81 7.26
N LYS A 488 31.90 15.93 7.40
CA LYS A 488 32.06 14.63 8.07
C LYS A 488 33.03 13.72 7.33
N CYS A 489 34.12 13.34 7.99
CA CYS A 489 35.19 12.55 7.43
C CYS A 489 34.81 11.09 7.12
N TYR A 490 35.33 10.58 6.00
CA TYR A 490 35.28 9.16 5.67
C TYR A 490 36.53 8.46 6.21
N CYS A 491 36.44 7.93 7.43
CA CYS A 491 37.57 7.31 8.12
C CYS A 491 38.07 6.05 7.39
N THR A 492 39.39 5.97 7.13
CA THR A 492 40.03 4.89 6.36
C THR A 492 40.43 3.68 7.22
N THR A 493 40.50 3.83 8.53
CA THR A 493 40.80 2.74 9.47
C THR A 493 39.52 2.25 10.15
N LYS A 494 39.20 0.97 10.01
CA LYS A 494 38.01 0.38 10.64
C LYS A 494 38.15 0.38 12.16
N GLY A 495 37.12 0.88 12.84
CA GLY A 495 37.09 1.07 14.29
C GLY A 495 37.40 2.50 14.75
N ILE A 496 37.69 3.41 13.83
CA ILE A 496 37.75 4.85 14.07
C ILE A 496 36.43 5.49 13.61
N ILE A 497 35.87 6.36 14.46
CA ILE A 497 34.58 7.04 14.29
C ILE A 497 34.68 8.50 14.79
N GLY A 498 33.63 9.28 14.54
CA GLY A 498 33.55 10.72 14.86
C GLY A 498 33.23 11.53 13.62
N GLU A 499 33.13 12.87 13.75
CA GLU A 499 33.00 13.75 12.58
C GLU A 499 34.37 13.98 11.92
N HIS A 500 35.46 13.93 12.71
CA HIS A 500 36.84 14.18 12.30
C HIS A 500 37.73 12.94 12.50
N CYS A 501 37.14 11.75 12.63
CA CYS A 501 37.82 10.50 12.94
C CYS A 501 38.60 10.53 14.28
N GLU A 502 38.04 11.22 15.28
CA GLU A 502 38.72 11.55 16.55
C GLU A 502 38.44 10.57 17.71
N LYS A 503 37.65 9.50 17.50
CA LYS A 503 37.24 8.55 18.56
C LYS A 503 37.33 7.09 18.11
N CYS A 504 37.48 6.17 19.07
CA CYS A 504 37.36 4.73 18.82
C CYS A 504 35.92 4.22 18.96
N ASP A 505 35.57 3.23 18.15
CA ASP A 505 34.30 2.50 18.20
C ASP A 505 34.29 1.48 19.35
N THR A 506 34.18 2.00 20.58
CA THR A 506 34.15 1.20 21.81
C THR A 506 32.93 0.28 21.87
N ALA A 507 31.83 0.63 21.21
CA ALA A 507 30.64 -0.20 21.09
C ALA A 507 30.90 -1.50 20.31
N ASN A 508 31.77 -1.45 19.29
CA ASN A 508 32.25 -2.63 18.54
C ASN A 508 33.63 -3.14 19.03
N HIS A 509 33.96 -2.94 20.31
CA HIS A 509 35.17 -3.43 20.98
C HIS A 509 36.51 -2.89 20.44
N TYR A 510 36.52 -1.73 19.77
CA TYR A 510 37.76 -1.05 19.42
C TYR A 510 38.24 -0.14 20.56
N GLN A 511 39.53 -0.23 20.88
CA GLN A 511 40.16 0.53 21.95
C GLN A 511 41.48 1.16 21.48
N GLY A 512 41.81 2.33 22.00
CA GLY A 512 43.02 3.09 21.67
C GLY A 512 42.74 4.58 21.73
N ASP A 513 43.60 5.35 21.08
CA ASP A 513 43.42 6.77 20.84
C ASP A 513 43.84 7.02 19.38
N PRO A 514 42.96 7.54 18.50
CA PRO A 514 43.30 7.85 17.12
C PRO A 514 43.98 9.22 16.98
N THR A 515 43.96 10.06 18.02
CA THR A 515 44.63 11.36 17.99
C THR A 515 46.15 11.19 18.10
N ASN A 516 46.92 12.25 17.81
CA ASN A 516 48.38 12.26 17.94
C ASN A 516 49.11 11.11 17.21
N ASN A 517 48.66 10.78 15.99
CA ASN A 517 49.22 9.69 15.16
C ASN A 517 49.04 8.28 15.75
N GLY A 518 48.12 8.12 16.70
CA GLY A 518 47.67 6.83 17.22
C GLY A 518 46.60 6.16 16.34
N SER A 519 46.09 5.02 16.81
CA SER A 519 45.01 4.27 16.16
C SER A 519 44.17 3.51 17.18
N CYS A 520 42.96 3.15 16.78
CA CYS A 520 42.12 2.16 17.47
C CYS A 520 42.49 0.73 17.05
N PHE A 521 42.33 -0.23 17.95
CA PHE A 521 42.63 -1.64 17.76
C PHE A 521 41.50 -2.52 18.29
N TYR A 522 41.17 -3.59 17.58
CA TYR A 522 40.24 -4.61 18.06
C TYR A 522 40.97 -5.63 18.97
N ASP A 523 40.43 -5.88 20.16
CA ASP A 523 40.93 -6.87 21.11
C ASP A 523 40.54 -8.30 20.68
N LEU A 524 41.51 -9.09 20.21
CA LEU A 524 41.29 -10.50 19.87
C LEU A 524 41.39 -11.35 21.14
N THR A 525 40.36 -12.13 21.45
CA THR A 525 40.43 -13.13 22.53
C THR A 525 41.22 -14.37 22.09
N ILE A 526 41.99 -14.95 23.01
CA ILE A 526 42.78 -16.17 22.77
C ILE A 526 41.85 -17.38 22.58
N ASP A 527 42.28 -18.34 21.76
CA ASP A 527 41.56 -19.59 21.44
C ASP A 527 40.25 -19.39 20.65
N TYR A 528 39.94 -18.15 20.24
CA TYR A 528 38.84 -17.81 19.33
C TYR A 528 39.33 -17.46 17.93
N GLN A 529 38.47 -17.70 16.94
CA GLN A 529 38.68 -17.31 15.56
C GLN A 529 37.63 -16.29 15.13
N PHE A 530 38.10 -15.11 14.76
CA PHE A 530 37.25 -14.00 14.33
C PHE A 530 37.20 -13.94 12.80
N THR A 531 36.04 -13.55 12.27
CA THR A 531 35.86 -13.27 10.83
C THR A 531 35.24 -11.89 10.68
N PHE A 532 36.03 -10.95 10.16
CA PHE A 532 35.59 -9.59 9.86
C PHE A 532 35.14 -9.54 8.40
N ASN A 533 33.90 -9.13 8.17
CA ASN A 533 33.32 -9.00 6.83
C ASN A 533 33.11 -7.51 6.51
N LEU A 534 33.95 -6.96 5.63
CA LEU A 534 33.88 -5.59 5.13
C LEU A 534 33.24 -5.65 3.74
N SER A 535 31.91 -5.81 3.71
CA SER A 535 31.15 -5.90 2.46
C SER A 535 29.95 -4.96 2.40
N LYS A 536 29.73 -4.13 3.42
CA LYS A 536 28.62 -3.15 3.42
C LYS A 536 28.97 -1.97 2.51
N LYS A 537 27.94 -1.22 2.09
CA LYS A 537 28.12 -0.01 1.29
C LYS A 537 28.98 1.04 2.03
N ASP A 538 28.82 1.11 3.35
CA ASP A 538 29.48 2.11 4.19
C ASP A 538 30.93 1.73 4.52
N ASP A 539 31.28 0.44 4.43
CA ASP A 539 32.67 -0.03 4.65
C ASP A 539 33.64 0.42 3.54
N ARG A 540 33.14 0.91 2.39
CA ARG A 540 33.92 1.17 1.16
C ARG A 540 35.14 2.08 1.32
N HIS A 541 35.14 2.95 2.31
CA HIS A 541 36.23 3.90 2.56
C HIS A 541 37.35 3.29 3.41
N TYR A 542 37.15 2.12 4.03
CA TYR A 542 38.17 1.46 4.82
C TYR A 542 39.26 0.84 3.95
N THR A 543 40.50 1.22 4.21
CA THR A 543 41.73 0.67 3.60
C THR A 543 42.67 0.04 4.65
N GLN A 544 42.32 0.13 5.94
CA GLN A 544 43.09 -0.40 7.05
C GLN A 544 42.18 -0.96 8.16
N ILE A 545 42.66 -1.98 8.88
CA ILE A 545 42.07 -2.50 10.12
C ILE A 545 43.20 -3.04 11.02
N ASN A 546 43.13 -2.73 12.31
CA ASN A 546 44.17 -3.03 13.27
C ASN A 546 43.64 -3.88 14.43
N PHE A 547 44.42 -4.88 14.84
CA PHE A 547 44.10 -5.84 15.90
C PHE A 547 45.21 -5.89 16.93
N LYS A 548 44.89 -6.28 18.17
CA LYS A 548 45.89 -6.59 19.21
C LYS A 548 45.53 -7.87 19.97
N ASN A 549 46.54 -8.56 20.49
CA ASN A 549 46.38 -9.74 21.36
C ASN A 549 47.53 -9.83 22.37
N SER A 550 47.21 -10.17 23.61
CA SER A 550 48.20 -10.48 24.67
C SER A 550 47.99 -11.92 25.14
N PRO A 551 48.85 -12.89 24.76
CA PRO A 551 48.70 -14.29 25.16
C PRO A 551 48.80 -14.47 26.69
N PRO A 552 47.76 -14.98 27.38
CA PRO A 552 47.72 -15.01 28.84
C PRO A 552 48.43 -16.20 29.49
N LYS A 553 48.69 -17.29 28.76
CA LYS A 553 49.30 -18.51 29.34
C LYS A 553 50.83 -18.42 29.19
N PRO A 554 51.64 -18.38 30.26
CA PRO A 554 53.10 -18.30 30.15
C PRO A 554 53.73 -19.58 29.58
N ASP A 555 53.10 -20.73 29.85
CA ASP A 555 53.70 -22.04 29.57
C ASP A 555 53.37 -22.68 28.22
N ILE A 556 52.64 -21.99 27.35
CA ILE A 556 52.15 -22.53 26.08
C ILE A 556 52.49 -21.57 24.94
N ASP A 557 53.09 -22.10 23.87
CA ASP A 557 53.40 -21.34 22.65
C ASP A 557 52.13 -20.72 22.05
N ALA A 558 52.25 -19.51 21.48
CA ALA A 558 51.14 -18.82 20.83
C ALA A 558 51.18 -19.04 19.31
N ASP A 559 50.16 -19.72 18.78
CA ASP A 559 49.96 -19.91 17.34
C ASP A 559 49.09 -18.78 16.78
N PHE A 560 49.60 -18.07 15.76
CA PHE A 560 48.90 -17.03 15.01
C PHE A 560 48.54 -17.52 13.62
N SER A 561 47.33 -17.18 13.16
CA SER A 561 46.87 -17.42 11.80
C SER A 561 46.00 -16.28 11.30
N ILE A 562 46.22 -15.86 10.05
CA ILE A 562 45.41 -14.86 9.35
C ILE A 562 45.21 -15.26 7.88
N THR A 563 44.04 -14.92 7.33
CA THR A 563 43.64 -15.22 5.95
C THR A 563 42.75 -14.09 5.44
N CYS A 564 43.24 -13.31 4.49
CA CYS A 564 42.48 -12.30 3.75
C CYS A 564 41.94 -12.85 2.42
N SER A 565 40.69 -12.51 2.07
CA SER A 565 40.07 -12.93 0.81
C SER A 565 40.60 -12.23 -0.45
N VAL A 566 41.23 -11.07 -0.28
CA VAL A 566 41.83 -10.24 -1.34
C VAL A 566 43.33 -10.09 -1.10
N MET A 567 44.04 -9.56 -2.09
CA MET A 567 45.41 -9.10 -1.87
C MET A 567 45.37 -7.90 -0.91
N ALA A 568 46.00 -8.08 0.24
CA ALA A 568 46.14 -7.09 1.30
C ALA A 568 47.50 -7.31 1.97
N LYS A 569 48.13 -6.23 2.44
CA LYS A 569 49.40 -6.29 3.17
C LYS A 569 49.15 -6.32 4.68
N MET A 570 50.12 -6.83 5.41
CA MET A 570 50.09 -6.81 6.86
C MET A 570 51.48 -6.63 7.48
N ASN A 571 51.48 -5.97 8.63
CA ASN A 571 52.61 -5.86 9.55
C ASN A 571 52.22 -6.50 10.89
N ILE A 572 53.15 -7.20 11.50
CA ILE A 572 53.03 -7.72 12.87
C ILE A 572 54.17 -7.12 13.67
N THR A 573 53.83 -6.47 14.77
CA THR A 573 54.76 -5.88 15.72
C THR A 573 54.47 -6.40 17.11
N MET A 574 55.38 -6.12 18.04
CA MET A 574 55.28 -6.56 19.42
C MET A 574 55.76 -5.47 20.37
N LYS A 575 55.02 -5.27 21.45
CA LYS A 575 55.41 -4.42 22.57
C LYS A 575 55.64 -5.30 23.80
N SER A 576 56.83 -5.19 24.39
CA SER A 576 57.17 -5.78 25.68
C SER A 576 57.07 -4.72 26.78
N VAL A 577 56.91 -5.13 28.03
CA VAL A 577 56.90 -4.21 29.18
C VAL A 577 58.15 -3.33 29.18
N ASN A 578 57.94 -2.02 29.33
CA ASN A 578 58.97 -0.98 29.32
C ASN A 578 59.83 -0.88 28.05
N GLN A 579 59.38 -1.43 26.92
CA GLN A 579 60.05 -1.31 25.62
C GLN A 579 59.15 -0.63 24.57
N PRO A 580 59.73 0.09 23.59
CA PRO A 580 58.98 0.56 22.43
C PRO A 580 58.52 -0.62 21.57
N GLU A 581 57.55 -0.35 20.70
CA GLU A 581 57.03 -1.33 19.76
C GLU A 581 58.10 -1.74 18.74
N LYS A 582 58.33 -3.06 18.61
CA LYS A 582 59.34 -3.65 17.73
C LYS A 582 58.67 -4.39 16.57
N PRO A 583 59.08 -4.17 15.31
CA PRO A 583 58.56 -4.95 14.18
C PRO A 583 59.08 -6.39 14.21
N LEU A 584 58.19 -7.35 13.90
CA LEU A 584 58.52 -8.77 13.73
C LEU A 584 58.38 -9.19 12.26
N PHE A 585 57.30 -8.80 11.61
CA PHE A 585 57.01 -9.09 10.21
C PHE A 585 56.49 -7.81 9.54
N MET A 586 57.05 -7.42 8.39
CA MET A 586 56.67 -6.18 7.68
C MET A 586 56.39 -6.47 6.19
N ASN A 587 55.39 -5.81 5.61
CA ASN A 587 54.98 -5.93 4.20
C ASN A 587 54.65 -7.37 3.75
N HIS A 588 54.13 -8.22 4.63
CA HIS A 588 53.74 -9.59 4.27
C HIS A 588 52.33 -9.63 3.64
N ASN A 589 52.11 -10.57 2.72
CA ASN A 589 50.79 -10.79 2.12
C ASN A 589 49.86 -11.52 3.10
N CYS A 590 48.67 -10.96 3.32
CA CYS A 590 47.67 -11.48 4.27
C CYS A 590 46.91 -12.74 3.77
N SER A 591 47.08 -13.14 2.50
CA SER A 591 46.20 -14.15 1.86
C SER A 591 46.10 -15.49 2.59
N ASN A 592 47.20 -16.00 3.17
CA ASN A 592 47.20 -17.10 4.14
C ASN A 592 48.56 -17.10 4.85
N PHE A 593 48.63 -16.53 6.06
CA PHE A 593 49.85 -16.45 6.84
C PHE A 593 49.66 -17.11 8.21
N LYS A 594 50.70 -17.83 8.66
CA LYS A 594 50.75 -18.45 9.98
C LYS A 594 52.14 -18.26 10.58
N ALA A 595 52.18 -17.97 11.87
CA ALA A 595 53.42 -17.89 12.65
C ALA A 595 53.21 -18.57 14.00
N ARG A 596 54.28 -19.14 14.56
CA ARG A 596 54.33 -19.63 15.93
C ARG A 596 55.28 -18.74 16.72
N PHE A 597 54.81 -18.21 17.83
CA PHE A 597 55.60 -17.45 18.79
C PHE A 597 55.90 -18.37 19.98
N TYR A 598 57.18 -18.73 20.14
CA TYR A 598 57.61 -19.69 21.14
C TYR A 598 57.81 -19.02 22.52
N LYS A 599 57.39 -19.70 23.58
CA LYS A 599 57.42 -19.15 24.95
C LYS A 599 58.82 -18.89 25.53
N ASN A 600 59.87 -19.42 24.89
CA ASN A 600 61.28 -19.18 25.26
C ASN A 600 61.87 -17.93 24.60
N GLU A 601 61.24 -17.42 23.54
CA GLU A 601 61.62 -16.19 22.84
C GLU A 601 60.76 -15.00 23.30
N TYR A 602 59.53 -15.27 23.74
CA TYR A 602 58.51 -14.27 24.06
C TYR A 602 57.90 -14.53 25.45
N ASN A 603 57.99 -13.54 26.34
CA ASN A 603 57.46 -13.64 27.70
C ASN A 603 55.94 -13.42 27.71
N PHE A 604 55.16 -14.51 27.68
CA PHE A 604 53.70 -14.48 27.77
C PHE A 604 53.19 -14.41 29.22
N GLY A 605 51.93 -14.01 29.39
CA GLY A 605 51.30 -13.79 30.70
C GLY A 605 51.13 -12.31 31.06
N ALA A 606 50.70 -12.07 32.29
CA ALA A 606 50.49 -10.73 32.85
C ALA A 606 51.04 -10.64 34.28
N MET A 607 51.56 -9.47 34.64
CA MET A 607 51.97 -9.11 36.00
C MET A 607 51.27 -7.80 36.37
N ASP A 608 50.66 -7.73 37.55
CA ASP A 608 49.97 -6.54 38.08
C ASP A 608 49.00 -5.87 37.08
N ASN A 609 48.19 -6.69 36.40
CA ASN A 609 47.25 -6.33 35.32
C ASN A 609 47.88 -5.75 34.03
N VAL A 610 49.21 -5.74 33.91
CA VAL A 610 49.93 -5.39 32.68
C VAL A 610 50.35 -6.67 31.95
N SER A 611 49.95 -6.83 30.68
CA SER A 611 50.41 -7.95 29.85
C SER A 611 51.89 -7.82 29.51
N LEU A 612 52.66 -8.88 29.73
CA LEU A 612 54.12 -8.91 29.54
C LEU A 612 54.53 -8.69 28.08
N THR A 613 53.76 -9.26 27.15
CA THR A 613 53.93 -9.14 25.69
C THR A 613 52.58 -8.91 25.03
N THR A 614 52.47 -7.89 24.18
CA THR A 614 51.31 -7.61 23.32
C THR A 614 51.75 -7.63 21.86
N PHE A 615 51.06 -8.40 21.02
CA PHE A 615 51.21 -8.37 19.57
C PHE A 615 50.19 -7.40 18.95
N TYR A 616 50.64 -6.58 18.02
CA TYR A 616 49.78 -5.72 17.20
C TYR A 616 49.85 -6.19 15.75
N VAL A 617 48.71 -6.26 15.09
CA VAL A 617 48.56 -6.72 13.70
C VAL A 617 47.86 -5.63 12.92
N TYR A 618 48.57 -5.03 11.98
CA TYR A 618 48.06 -3.99 11.09
C TYR A 618 47.80 -4.63 9.73
N VAL A 619 46.56 -4.59 9.24
CA VAL A 619 46.20 -5.05 7.89
C VAL A 619 45.79 -3.83 7.07
N TYR A 620 46.42 -3.63 5.92
CA TYR A 620 46.30 -2.40 5.12
C TYR A 620 46.47 -2.70 3.62
N ASP A 621 46.34 -1.65 2.79
CA ASP A 621 46.47 -1.74 1.33
C ASP A 621 45.47 -2.73 0.72
N PHE A 622 44.19 -2.56 1.08
CA PHE A 622 43.06 -3.31 0.55
C PHE A 622 41.91 -2.39 0.14
N GLN A 623 41.01 -2.89 -0.71
CA GLN A 623 39.73 -2.26 -1.00
C GLN A 623 38.58 -3.27 -0.79
N PRO A 624 37.51 -2.88 -0.08
CA PRO A 624 36.28 -3.68 0.03
C PRO A 624 35.59 -3.93 -1.32
N PRO A 625 34.87 -5.06 -1.50
CA PRO A 625 34.48 -6.01 -0.46
C PRO A 625 35.55 -7.07 -0.16
N LEU A 626 35.80 -7.33 1.13
CA LEU A 626 36.69 -8.40 1.59
C LEU A 626 36.22 -9.03 2.90
N TRP A 627 36.73 -10.22 3.20
CA TRP A 627 36.70 -10.80 4.54
C TRP A 627 38.11 -11.14 5.03
N ILE A 628 38.29 -11.04 6.35
CA ILE A 628 39.54 -11.31 7.06
C ILE A 628 39.23 -12.28 8.19
N GLN A 629 39.86 -13.46 8.17
CA GLN A 629 39.77 -14.47 9.20
C GLN A 629 41.07 -14.48 10.00
N ILE A 630 41.01 -14.25 11.31
CA ILE A 630 42.17 -14.04 12.19
C ILE A 630 41.98 -14.77 13.52
N SER A 631 43.05 -15.36 14.06
CA SER A 631 43.04 -16.08 15.34
C SER A 631 44.42 -16.13 15.99
N PHE A 632 44.44 -15.98 17.32
CA PHE A 632 45.55 -16.41 18.17
C PHE A 632 45.08 -17.58 19.05
N SER A 633 45.92 -18.59 19.24
CA SER A 633 45.59 -19.77 20.06
C SER A 633 46.76 -20.28 20.90
N GLN A 634 46.46 -20.79 22.09
CA GLN A 634 47.39 -21.41 23.03
C GLN A 634 46.80 -22.76 23.50
N TYR A 635 46.83 -23.76 22.62
CA TYR A 635 46.41 -25.13 22.95
C TYR A 635 47.60 -25.98 23.43
N PRO A 636 47.47 -26.71 24.56
CA PRO A 636 48.40 -27.80 24.85
C PRO A 636 48.24 -28.90 23.78
N LYS A 637 49.33 -29.59 23.44
CA LYS A 637 49.32 -30.66 22.43
C LYS A 637 48.36 -31.78 22.85
N LEU A 638 47.26 -31.95 22.11
CA LEU A 638 46.28 -33.00 22.36
C LEU A 638 46.88 -34.40 22.18
N ASN A 639 46.70 -35.27 23.17
CA ASN A 639 47.12 -36.66 23.09
C ASN A 639 46.07 -37.47 22.28
N LEU A 640 46.33 -37.61 20.98
CA LEU A 640 45.46 -38.30 20.00
C LEU A 640 44.95 -39.67 20.47
N GLN A 641 45.74 -40.42 21.23
CA GLN A 641 45.38 -41.75 21.71
C GLN A 641 44.16 -41.73 22.65
N GLN A 642 44.06 -40.73 23.53
CA GLN A 642 42.98 -40.61 24.51
C GLN A 642 41.64 -40.20 23.87
N PHE A 643 41.71 -39.40 22.79
CA PHE A 643 40.54 -39.00 22.00
C PHE A 643 39.87 -40.19 21.29
N PHE A 644 40.66 -41.06 20.62
CA PHE A 644 40.08 -42.21 19.91
C PHE A 644 39.44 -43.24 20.84
N ILE A 645 40.00 -43.47 22.04
CA ILE A 645 39.44 -44.41 23.02
C ILE A 645 38.08 -43.91 23.55
N THR A 646 37.98 -42.63 23.89
CA THR A 646 36.76 -42.04 24.44
C THR A 646 35.66 -41.84 23.40
N PHE A 647 36.00 -41.49 22.16
CA PHE A 647 35.03 -41.39 21.07
C PHE A 647 34.42 -42.75 20.71
N SER A 648 35.26 -43.79 20.61
CA SER A 648 34.82 -45.12 20.18
C SER A 648 33.87 -45.80 21.18
N SER A 649 34.11 -45.64 22.49
CA SER A 649 33.23 -46.22 23.52
C SER A 649 31.86 -45.54 23.57
N CYS A 650 31.80 -44.22 23.43
CA CYS A 650 30.54 -43.47 23.38
C CYS A 650 29.72 -43.79 22.12
N PHE A 651 30.38 -43.90 20.95
CA PHE A 651 29.73 -44.24 19.69
C PHE A 651 29.03 -45.61 19.71
N LEU A 652 29.71 -46.63 20.25
CA LEU A 652 29.14 -47.98 20.38
C LEU A 652 27.94 -48.02 21.34
N LEU A 653 27.97 -47.26 22.44
CA LEU A 653 26.84 -47.12 23.36
C LEU A 653 25.60 -46.52 22.68
N LEU A 654 25.79 -45.44 21.90
CA LEU A 654 24.71 -44.75 21.20
C LEU A 654 24.05 -45.60 20.12
N LEU A 655 24.82 -46.41 19.39
CA LEU A 655 24.27 -47.37 18.42
C LEU A 655 23.37 -48.42 19.08
N LEU A 656 23.74 -48.89 20.27
CA LEU A 656 22.96 -49.87 21.03
C LEU A 656 21.61 -49.27 21.48
N VAL A 657 21.61 -48.04 22.00
CA VAL A 657 20.40 -47.31 22.36
C VAL A 657 19.51 -47.06 21.13
N ALA A 658 20.10 -46.67 19.99
CA ALA A 658 19.37 -46.45 18.74
C ALA A 658 18.68 -47.74 18.23
N ALA A 659 19.34 -48.89 18.34
CA ALA A 659 18.75 -50.19 17.97
C ALA A 659 17.55 -50.57 18.85
N VAL A 660 17.65 -50.33 20.17
CA VAL A 660 16.54 -50.56 21.11
C VAL A 660 15.36 -49.62 20.82
N LEU A 661 15.61 -48.32 20.65
CA LEU A 661 14.58 -47.34 20.29
C LEU A 661 13.93 -47.64 18.94
N TRP A 662 14.71 -48.11 17.96
CA TRP A 662 14.18 -48.56 16.66
C TRP A 662 13.25 -49.76 16.81
N LYS A 663 13.58 -50.75 17.66
CA LYS A 663 12.71 -51.90 17.94
C LYS A 663 11.43 -51.52 18.69
N ILE A 664 11.52 -50.60 19.66
CA ILE A 664 10.36 -50.03 20.35
C ILE A 664 9.45 -49.30 19.35
N LYS A 665 10.04 -48.45 18.50
CA LYS A 665 9.33 -47.77 17.41
C LYS A 665 8.67 -48.75 16.44
N GLN A 666 9.35 -49.84 16.06
CA GLN A 666 8.79 -50.90 15.20
C GLN A 666 7.52 -51.51 15.81
N LYS A 667 7.55 -51.83 17.12
CA LYS A 667 6.38 -52.35 17.86
C LYS A 667 5.26 -51.32 17.97
N TYR A 668 5.59 -50.06 18.28
CA TYR A 668 4.60 -48.98 18.43
C TYR A 668 3.91 -48.63 17.11
N ASP A 669 4.66 -48.52 16.01
CA ASP A 669 4.12 -48.26 14.67
C ASP A 669 3.21 -49.42 14.21
N LEU A 670 3.52 -50.68 14.56
CA LEU A 670 2.65 -51.83 14.29
C LEU A 670 1.34 -51.79 15.10
N TYR A 671 1.41 -51.43 16.38
CA TYR A 671 0.24 -51.27 17.25
C TYR A 671 -0.68 -50.14 16.76
N ARG A 672 -0.10 -48.98 16.45
CA ARG A 672 -0.82 -47.80 15.93
C ARG A 672 -1.50 -48.07 14.58
N ARG A 673 -0.91 -48.90 13.71
CA ARG A 673 -1.56 -49.34 12.46
C ARG A 673 -2.81 -50.17 12.73
N ARG A 674 -2.76 -51.13 13.66
CA ARG A 674 -3.93 -51.95 14.04
C ARG A 674 -5.07 -51.11 14.64
N GLN A 675 -4.73 -50.17 15.52
CA GLN A 675 -5.71 -49.23 16.10
C GLN A 675 -6.41 -48.37 15.04
N ARG A 676 -5.65 -47.82 14.08
CA ARG A 676 -6.24 -47.06 12.96
C ARG A 676 -7.19 -47.90 12.11
N LEU A 677 -6.80 -49.13 11.78
CA LEU A 677 -7.62 -50.07 11.01
C LEU A 677 -8.96 -50.35 11.70
N PHE A 678 -8.98 -50.44 13.03
CA PHE A 678 -10.20 -50.65 13.82
C PHE A 678 -11.15 -49.44 13.76
N VAL A 679 -10.64 -48.24 14.00
CA VAL A 679 -11.41 -46.97 13.91
C VAL A 679 -11.88 -46.71 12.48
N GLU A 680 -11.10 -47.09 11.48
CA GLU A 680 -11.46 -46.94 10.06
C GLU A 680 -12.57 -47.92 9.67
N MET A 681 -12.55 -49.17 10.15
CA MET A 681 -13.68 -50.10 10.00
C MET A 681 -14.95 -49.61 10.71
N GLU A 682 -14.83 -49.03 11.90
CA GLU A 682 -15.95 -48.45 12.66
C GLU A 682 -16.53 -47.20 11.96
N GLN A 683 -15.68 -46.36 11.33
CA GLN A 683 -16.13 -45.28 10.45
C GLN A 683 -16.76 -45.79 9.15
N MET A 684 -16.26 -46.87 8.54
CA MET A 684 -16.91 -47.46 7.36
C MET A 684 -18.29 -48.04 7.70
N ALA A 685 -18.46 -48.62 8.89
CA ALA A 685 -19.72 -49.17 9.38
C ALA A 685 -20.76 -48.10 9.78
N SER A 686 -20.35 -46.85 10.03
CA SER A 686 -21.22 -45.76 10.49
C SER A 686 -21.56 -44.72 9.41
N ARG A 687 -21.15 -44.93 8.16
CA ARG A 687 -21.56 -44.07 7.03
C ARG A 687 -23.04 -44.30 6.70
N PRO A 688 -23.88 -43.25 6.62
CA PRO A 688 -25.24 -43.39 6.11
C PRO A 688 -25.19 -43.82 4.63
N PHE A 689 -26.08 -44.71 4.24
CA PHE A 689 -26.15 -45.23 2.88
C PHE A 689 -26.37 -44.10 1.86
N SER A 690 -25.47 -43.98 0.89
CA SER A 690 -25.61 -43.06 -0.24
C SER A 690 -26.80 -43.48 -1.10
N GLN A 691 -27.70 -42.55 -1.41
CA GLN A 691 -28.77 -42.79 -2.37
C GLN A 691 -28.20 -42.80 -3.80
N VAL A 692 -28.39 -43.90 -4.51
CA VAL A 692 -27.97 -44.03 -5.91
C VAL A 692 -29.16 -43.74 -6.84
N LEU A 693 -28.98 -42.80 -7.76
CA LEU A 693 -29.96 -42.52 -8.81
C LEU A 693 -29.89 -43.61 -9.88
N VAL A 694 -30.95 -44.41 -10.02
CA VAL A 694 -31.04 -45.51 -11.00
C VAL A 694 -31.93 -45.08 -12.18
N GLU A 695 -31.34 -44.96 -13.37
CA GLU A 695 -32.08 -44.65 -14.61
C GLU A 695 -32.79 -45.93 -15.11
N ILE A 696 -34.08 -46.06 -14.83
CA ILE A 696 -34.89 -47.20 -15.30
C ILE A 696 -35.62 -46.84 -16.60
N GLU A 697 -34.98 -47.23 -17.70
CA GLU A 697 -35.56 -47.35 -19.06
C GLU A 697 -35.79 -46.06 -19.86
N LYS A 698 -35.27 -46.07 -21.10
CA LYS A 698 -35.30 -44.94 -22.03
C LYS A 698 -36.40 -45.15 -23.07
N ARG A 699 -37.59 -44.58 -22.84
CA ARG A 699 -38.70 -44.67 -23.83
C ARG A 699 -38.28 -44.09 -25.18
N ALA A 700 -38.27 -44.94 -26.21
CA ALA A 700 -38.09 -44.51 -27.57
C ALA A 700 -39.35 -43.81 -28.09
N SER A 701 -39.27 -42.50 -28.31
CA SER A 701 -40.20 -41.76 -29.17
C SER A 701 -39.49 -40.53 -29.73
N ALA A 702 -38.78 -40.76 -30.82
CA ALA A 702 -38.46 -39.73 -31.79
C ALA A 702 -38.69 -40.34 -33.18
N MET A 703 -39.88 -40.14 -33.73
CA MET A 703 -40.05 -40.15 -35.18
C MET A 703 -39.94 -38.70 -35.63
N ASN A 704 -38.86 -38.42 -36.37
CA ASN A 704 -38.60 -37.25 -37.20
C ASN A 704 -38.07 -35.97 -36.50
N THR A 705 -36.74 -35.88 -36.59
CA THR A 705 -35.78 -34.76 -36.50
C THR A 705 -36.00 -33.66 -37.57
N PRO A 706 -35.24 -32.51 -37.65
CA PRO A 706 -33.88 -32.27 -37.10
C PRO A 706 -33.52 -30.88 -36.48
N THR A 707 -32.41 -30.89 -35.69
CA THR A 707 -31.44 -29.79 -35.39
C THR A 707 -31.93 -28.48 -34.71
N SER A 708 -31.16 -27.72 -33.91
CA SER A 708 -29.91 -27.80 -33.08
C SER A 708 -29.64 -26.36 -32.55
N PRO A 709 -28.71 -26.02 -31.61
CA PRO A 709 -28.00 -26.79 -30.60
C PRO A 709 -28.21 -26.27 -29.16
N THR A 710 -28.18 -27.16 -28.16
CA THR A 710 -27.47 -26.94 -26.88
C THR A 710 -27.41 -28.27 -26.14
N LEU A 711 -26.20 -28.68 -25.72
CA LEU A 711 -26.02 -29.89 -24.94
C LEU A 711 -26.65 -29.70 -23.54
N LYS A 712 -27.89 -30.16 -23.35
CA LYS A 712 -28.27 -30.67 -22.04
C LYS A 712 -27.38 -31.89 -21.78
N LYS A 713 -26.49 -31.79 -20.78
CA LYS A 713 -25.73 -32.96 -20.28
C LYS A 713 -26.75 -34.07 -20.02
N LYS A 714 -26.66 -35.14 -20.81
CA LYS A 714 -27.43 -36.35 -20.57
C LYS A 714 -26.96 -36.89 -19.22
N GLU A 715 -27.84 -36.94 -18.23
CA GLU A 715 -27.48 -37.46 -16.91
C GLU A 715 -27.01 -38.91 -17.09
N CYS A 716 -25.73 -39.16 -16.78
CA CYS A 716 -25.16 -40.50 -16.82
C CYS A 716 -25.47 -41.18 -15.47
N PRO A 717 -25.85 -42.47 -15.45
CA PRO A 717 -26.10 -43.18 -14.20
C PRO A 717 -24.83 -43.18 -13.33
N SER A 718 -25.00 -42.82 -12.06
CA SER A 718 -23.90 -42.82 -11.08
C SER A 718 -23.44 -44.26 -10.79
N PRO A 719 -22.12 -44.53 -10.73
CA PRO A 719 -21.63 -45.85 -10.35
C PRO A 719 -21.96 -46.19 -8.90
N ILE A 720 -22.26 -47.47 -8.66
CA ILE A 720 -22.44 -48.00 -7.30
C ILE A 720 -21.10 -48.18 -6.58
N ALA A 721 -20.01 -48.37 -7.33
CA ALA A 721 -18.64 -48.35 -6.82
C ALA A 721 -17.64 -47.97 -7.93
N LEU A 722 -16.49 -47.41 -7.55
CA LEU A 722 -15.35 -47.11 -8.42
C LEU A 722 -14.06 -47.41 -7.65
N GLU A 723 -13.34 -48.47 -8.02
CA GLU A 723 -12.12 -48.92 -7.33
C GLU A 723 -10.86 -48.68 -8.18
N PRO A 724 -9.94 -47.78 -7.79
CA PRO A 724 -8.73 -47.50 -8.56
C PRO A 724 -7.73 -48.66 -8.52
N CYS A 725 -7.13 -48.97 -9.67
CA CYS A 725 -6.02 -49.93 -9.74
C CYS A 725 -4.72 -49.30 -9.19
N ASP A 726 -3.74 -50.15 -8.82
CA ASP A 726 -2.47 -49.81 -8.13
C ASP A 726 -1.59 -48.71 -8.80
N GLY A 727 -1.93 -48.27 -10.02
CA GLY A 727 -1.27 -47.17 -10.72
C GLY A 727 -2.07 -45.86 -10.81
N ASN A 728 -3.30 -45.77 -10.27
CA ASN A 728 -4.23 -44.62 -10.39
C ASN A 728 -4.51 -44.12 -11.83
N ARG A 729 -4.21 -44.92 -12.86
CA ARG A 729 -4.51 -44.60 -14.29
C ARG A 729 -5.81 -45.24 -14.78
N ALA A 730 -6.31 -46.23 -14.06
CA ALA A 730 -7.55 -46.93 -14.34
C ALA A 730 -8.25 -47.28 -13.04
N ALA A 731 -9.55 -47.55 -13.13
CA ALA A 731 -10.39 -48.01 -12.03
C ALA A 731 -11.44 -49.01 -12.54
N VAL A 732 -11.88 -49.92 -11.69
CA VAL A 732 -13.04 -50.77 -11.95
C VAL A 732 -14.30 -50.02 -11.54
N LEU A 733 -15.10 -49.64 -12.52
CA LEU A 733 -16.42 -49.03 -12.37
C LEU A 733 -17.46 -50.15 -12.25
N SER A 734 -18.25 -50.16 -11.17
CA SER A 734 -19.40 -51.07 -11.04
C SER A 734 -20.71 -50.31 -11.18
N LEU A 735 -21.61 -50.85 -11.99
CA LEU A 735 -22.93 -50.32 -12.32
C LEU A 735 -23.99 -51.40 -12.09
N LEU A 736 -25.21 -50.95 -11.78
CA LEU A 736 -26.37 -51.84 -11.66
C LEU A 736 -27.19 -51.73 -12.96
N VAL A 737 -27.35 -52.86 -13.65
CA VAL A 737 -27.87 -52.92 -15.03
C VAL A 737 -29.08 -53.84 -15.09
N ARG A 738 -30.13 -53.42 -15.81
CA ARG A 738 -31.30 -54.25 -16.06
C ARG A 738 -30.99 -55.30 -17.14
N MET A 739 -31.24 -56.57 -16.84
CA MET A 739 -31.06 -57.67 -17.78
C MET A 739 -32.09 -57.59 -18.92
N PRO A 740 -31.77 -58.08 -20.14
CA PRO A 740 -32.68 -58.00 -21.28
C PRO A 740 -34.01 -58.70 -21.02
N THR A 741 -35.13 -58.02 -21.25
CA THR A 741 -36.48 -58.58 -21.04
C THR A 741 -36.99 -59.43 -22.21
N GLY A 742 -36.20 -59.57 -23.29
CA GLY A 742 -36.61 -60.30 -24.51
C GLY A 742 -37.81 -59.70 -25.24
N GLY A 743 -38.16 -58.44 -24.97
CA GLY A 743 -39.38 -57.79 -25.48
C GLY A 743 -40.59 -57.86 -24.53
N GLY A 744 -40.48 -58.56 -23.40
CA GLY A 744 -41.48 -58.55 -22.33
C GLY A 744 -41.39 -57.31 -21.42
N GLN A 745 -42.41 -57.08 -20.59
CA GLN A 745 -42.38 -56.01 -19.57
C GLN A 745 -41.44 -56.30 -18.40
N TYR A 746 -41.19 -57.60 -18.13
CA TYR A 746 -40.32 -58.09 -17.07
C TYR A 746 -39.40 -59.18 -17.63
N THR A 747 -38.26 -59.40 -16.98
CA THR A 747 -37.38 -60.53 -17.32
C THR A 747 -38.04 -61.87 -16.96
N PRO A 748 -37.79 -62.95 -17.72
CA PRO A 748 -38.35 -64.27 -17.43
C PRO A 748 -38.09 -64.76 -16.00
N GLN A 749 -39.07 -65.44 -15.40
CA GLN A 749 -38.92 -66.00 -14.06
C GLN A 749 -37.84 -67.10 -14.04
N GLY A 750 -36.97 -67.06 -13.02
CA GLY A 750 -35.84 -67.98 -12.86
C GLY A 750 -34.47 -67.30 -12.73
N GLN A 751 -34.38 -66.00 -13.03
CA GLN A 751 -33.17 -65.20 -12.79
C GLN A 751 -33.46 -63.96 -11.94
N SER A 752 -32.48 -63.55 -11.13
CA SER A 752 -32.56 -62.56 -10.05
C SER A 752 -33.16 -61.22 -10.47
N ALA A 753 -34.45 -60.98 -10.16
CA ALA A 753 -35.17 -59.69 -10.21
C ALA A 753 -35.06 -58.85 -11.51
N GLY A 754 -34.51 -59.40 -12.59
CA GLY A 754 -34.16 -58.67 -13.81
C GLY A 754 -33.00 -57.68 -13.67
N LEU A 755 -32.16 -57.80 -12.64
CA LEU A 755 -31.05 -56.88 -12.36
C LEU A 755 -29.74 -57.65 -12.18
N ALA A 756 -28.66 -57.12 -12.76
CA ALA A 756 -27.30 -57.64 -12.64
C ALA A 756 -26.33 -56.51 -12.26
N ILE A 757 -25.20 -56.87 -11.66
CA ILE A 757 -24.07 -55.95 -11.49
C ILE A 757 -23.13 -56.15 -12.68
N ALA A 758 -22.85 -55.07 -13.41
CA ALA A 758 -21.85 -55.05 -14.46
C ALA A 758 -20.63 -54.24 -13.99
N SER A 759 -19.43 -54.74 -14.25
CA SER A 759 -18.19 -54.04 -13.95
C SER A 759 -17.40 -53.78 -15.23
N ALA A 760 -16.84 -52.58 -15.36
CA ALA A 760 -16.07 -52.14 -16.51
C ALA A 760 -14.79 -51.43 -16.06
N LEU A 761 -13.66 -51.71 -16.72
CA LEU A 761 -12.42 -50.97 -16.48
C LEU A 761 -12.50 -49.61 -17.18
N VAL A 762 -12.40 -48.51 -16.42
CA VAL A 762 -12.42 -47.14 -16.93
C VAL A 762 -11.07 -46.46 -16.69
N THR A 763 -10.65 -45.59 -17.60
CA THR A 763 -9.44 -44.78 -17.40
C THR A 763 -9.72 -43.61 -16.47
N LEU A 764 -8.92 -43.44 -15.42
CA LEU A 764 -8.90 -42.21 -14.65
C LEU A 764 -8.10 -41.17 -15.44
N GLY A 765 -8.72 -40.01 -15.72
CA GLY A 765 -8.14 -38.96 -16.55
C GLY A 765 -6.76 -38.52 -16.07
N ASN A 766 -5.90 -38.15 -17.03
CA ASN A 766 -4.46 -37.92 -16.85
C ASN A 766 -4.16 -37.09 -15.58
N PRO A 767 -3.39 -37.60 -14.59
CA PRO A 767 -3.16 -36.88 -13.34
C PRO A 767 -2.36 -35.60 -13.62
N ARG A 768 -3.01 -34.44 -13.49
CA ARG A 768 -2.31 -33.15 -13.51
C ARG A 768 -1.26 -33.17 -12.40
N LYS A 769 0.00 -32.93 -12.79
CA LYS A 769 1.14 -32.91 -11.87
C LYS A 769 0.85 -31.99 -10.68
N VAL A 770 1.08 -32.48 -9.47
CA VAL A 770 1.16 -31.63 -8.27
C VAL A 770 2.25 -30.59 -8.51
N SER A 771 1.88 -29.31 -8.45
CA SER A 771 2.78 -28.19 -8.65
C SER A 771 3.69 -28.00 -7.44
N ILE A 772 4.83 -28.68 -7.42
CA ILE A 772 5.94 -28.37 -6.52
C ILE A 772 6.66 -27.15 -7.12
N GLU A 773 6.43 -25.98 -6.53
CA GLU A 773 7.19 -24.78 -6.87
C GLU A 773 8.67 -25.00 -6.59
N THR A 774 9.50 -24.83 -7.62
CA THR A 774 10.96 -24.91 -7.48
C THR A 774 11.53 -23.51 -7.64
N VAL A 775 11.91 -22.88 -6.52
CA VAL A 775 12.52 -21.54 -6.54
C VAL A 775 13.92 -21.60 -7.17
N LYS A 776 14.11 -20.88 -8.28
CA LYS A 776 15.39 -20.36 -8.75
C LYS A 776 15.17 -18.93 -9.24
N GLY A 777 16.10 -18.03 -8.89
CA GLY A 777 15.87 -16.58 -8.97
C GLY A 777 16.24 -15.91 -10.29
N GLU A 778 15.59 -14.75 -10.47
CA GLU A 778 15.93 -13.57 -11.30
C GLU A 778 15.94 -13.79 -12.84
N VAL A 779 15.34 -12.91 -13.67
CA VAL A 779 15.46 -11.43 -13.71
C VAL A 779 14.14 -10.71 -14.08
N LYS A 780 13.93 -9.51 -13.50
CA LYS A 780 13.01 -8.38 -13.81
C LYS A 780 11.85 -8.55 -14.84
N GLY A 781 10.61 -8.19 -14.43
CA GLY A 781 9.60 -7.65 -15.39
C GLY A 781 8.12 -7.58 -14.97
N LYS A 782 7.68 -6.49 -14.31
CA LYS A 782 6.30 -5.89 -14.29
C LYS A 782 5.04 -6.72 -13.92
N SER A 783 4.31 -6.20 -12.92
CA SER A 783 2.83 -5.99 -12.87
C SER A 783 1.84 -7.12 -12.47
N ARG A 784 1.33 -7.02 -11.23
CA ARG A 784 -0.11 -6.95 -10.82
C ARG A 784 -1.09 -8.10 -11.24
N LYS A 785 -1.51 -8.94 -10.28
CA LYS A 785 -2.91 -9.08 -9.74
C LYS A 785 -3.12 -10.38 -8.94
N THR A 786 -3.98 -10.29 -7.92
CA THR A 786 -4.55 -11.39 -7.13
C THR A 786 -5.80 -12.00 -7.78
N VAL A 787 -5.98 -13.33 -7.70
CA VAL A 787 -7.25 -14.04 -7.98
C VAL A 787 -7.40 -15.21 -7.00
N SER A 788 -8.66 -15.52 -6.64
CA SER A 788 -9.09 -16.44 -5.58
C SER A 788 -9.45 -17.86 -6.06
N SER A 789 -9.45 -18.78 -5.10
CA SER A 789 -10.21 -20.06 -5.00
C SER A 789 -11.18 -20.43 -6.13
N GLN A 790 -11.03 -21.65 -6.69
CA GLN A 790 -12.12 -22.42 -7.28
C GLN A 790 -11.96 -23.93 -7.04
N HIS A 791 -13.08 -24.61 -6.74
CA HIS A 791 -13.23 -26.07 -6.73
C HIS A 791 -13.25 -26.64 -8.17
N PRO A 792 -12.97 -27.95 -8.37
CA PRO A 792 -12.92 -28.54 -9.70
C PRO A 792 -14.29 -29.06 -10.18
N ASP A 793 -14.80 -28.49 -11.28
CA ASP A 793 -15.79 -29.16 -12.12
C ASP A 793 -15.11 -30.14 -13.09
N SER A 794 -15.84 -31.18 -13.47
CA SER A 794 -15.39 -32.23 -14.40
C SER A 794 -16.30 -32.38 -15.63
N CYS A 795 -15.84 -33.18 -16.60
CA CYS A 795 -16.40 -33.42 -17.94
C CYS A 795 -16.12 -32.29 -18.95
N ILE A 796 -15.13 -32.47 -19.84
CA ILE A 796 -15.22 -33.44 -20.95
C ILE A 796 -14.04 -34.41 -20.84
#